data_AF-A0A970NHF1-F1
#
_entry.id   AF-A0A970NHF1-F1
#
_cell.length_a   1.000
_cell.length_b   1.000
_cell.length_c   1.000
_cell.angle_alpha   90.00
_cell.angle_beta   90.00
_cell.angle_gamma   90.00
#
_symmetry.space_group_name_H-M   'P 1'
#
loop_
_entity.id
_entity.type
_entity.pdbx_description
1 polymer ?
#
loop_
_entity_poly.entity_id
_entity_poly.type
_entity_poly.pdbx_seq_one_letter_code
_entity_poly.pdbx_strand_id
1 'polypeptide(L)'
;MQLAIALSLLTLQPPVGFVSHYPMIPEGADVYGESGATVALVRAPWELIQPSEDEWLPEVIDEQLAWAEAEDVRLIYVIEAGPAHCANWVRELVREAGQTMVGADGGAASDPSIFSPVYVARMDDFVRRVVTEIHQRDTNGRVIAYNNGCEWWYPSDLTFSELDRAAFEREMAHRYGSVRAAREAWGLQPEGAVERPPVVFDGAGAVDSFGQLVDLRARVDASWCTPYEEALAVEPGTAYTFSAQVRTEDDLSGGALLQIAWLKPGSQPPIAITDSERVRTGGEWRTVSVTAEPSAGADRAWLHLKSQLRGTVEFRNVAFRSASDGATNLAPPIPAAGGKEEGLWGFSPWAAGVEEALVSERGDGALRTRYSPTLSDSPSARWVEDWFDFTGNAVAEFIGHVADVIRDAAPGAPIVTYLTFSFAAPFNWDYSYQHNIHPWRVFSARHYEGLGMQLAAADGDFHHITAGVDMVRHQGEPWLIDLQDFTAGVWIGSQAMTRTTLSGIASGARGVVYYCWWGTPDYDFYNVWPDGELEAMLSAGRDLLARCEGGAPAVDVAILHPMTVPYAGRGEPDPGRFMLLYKALRRLGLGIRIVASPSEVPASMPFLTLADVPADLPAQVRRFTEKGNTPPMFKFLGPPESVEALAARLAERLGAPVPEGPETFPWISSSGERSQLPVE
;
A
#
# COMPACT_ATOMS: atom_id res chain seq x y z
N MET A 1 2.90 4.00 -38.78
CA MET A 1 2.94 3.20 -37.54
C MET A 1 1.99 3.76 -36.49
N GLN A 2 2.26 4.92 -35.86
CA GLN A 2 1.34 5.55 -34.89
C GLN A 2 -0.12 5.67 -35.37
N LEU A 3 -0.36 6.09 -36.62
CA LEU A 3 -1.73 6.16 -37.19
C LEU A 3 -2.42 4.79 -37.31
N ALA A 4 -1.68 3.70 -37.47
CA ALA A 4 -2.22 2.34 -37.55
C ALA A 4 -2.48 1.74 -36.15
N ILE A 5 -1.68 2.12 -35.15
CA ILE A 5 -1.94 1.79 -33.74
C ILE A 5 -3.21 2.52 -33.28
N ALA A 6 -3.34 3.81 -33.58
CA ALA A 6 -4.56 4.59 -33.30
C ALA A 6 -5.80 4.02 -34.02
N LEU A 7 -5.68 3.58 -35.28
CA LEU A 7 -6.77 2.93 -36.01
C LEU A 7 -7.11 1.52 -35.51
N SER A 8 -6.15 0.79 -34.91
CA SER A 8 -6.42 -0.45 -34.19
C SER A 8 -7.23 -0.18 -32.93
N LEU A 9 -6.78 0.76 -32.11
CA LEU A 9 -7.45 1.18 -30.86
C LEU A 9 -8.90 1.63 -31.09
N LEU A 10 -9.19 2.35 -32.18
CA LEU A 10 -10.54 2.75 -32.61
C LEU A 10 -11.50 1.60 -32.96
N THR A 11 -11.04 0.34 -32.98
CA THR A 11 -11.88 -0.85 -33.22
C THR A 11 -11.95 -1.80 -32.02
N LEU A 12 -11.21 -1.50 -30.95
CA LEU A 12 -11.12 -2.34 -29.76
C LEU A 12 -12.21 -1.95 -28.75
N GLN A 13 -12.96 -2.93 -28.23
CA GLN A 13 -13.90 -2.64 -27.14
C GLN A 13 -13.16 -2.07 -25.91
N PRO A 14 -13.76 -1.15 -25.14
CA PRO A 14 -13.12 -0.57 -23.96
C PRO A 14 -12.64 -1.64 -22.97
N PRO A 15 -11.44 -1.49 -22.39
CA PRO A 15 -10.83 -2.51 -21.52
C PRO A 15 -11.49 -2.50 -20.13
N VAL A 16 -12.38 -3.45 -19.90
CA VAL A 16 -13.09 -3.68 -18.63
C VAL A 16 -13.11 -5.18 -18.35
N GLY A 17 -12.56 -5.62 -17.21
CA GLY A 17 -12.54 -7.03 -16.82
C GLY A 17 -11.80 -7.26 -15.51
N PHE A 18 -11.13 -8.41 -15.36
CA PHE A 18 -10.62 -8.89 -14.08
C PHE A 18 -9.15 -9.35 -14.14
N VAL A 19 -8.51 -9.36 -12.97
CA VAL A 19 -7.33 -10.18 -12.73
C VAL A 19 -7.76 -11.65 -12.76
N SER A 20 -7.14 -12.43 -13.64
CA SER A 20 -7.35 -13.87 -13.76
C SER A 20 -6.11 -14.62 -13.30
N HIS A 21 -6.33 -15.66 -12.49
CA HIS A 21 -5.29 -16.58 -12.04
C HIS A 21 -5.25 -17.86 -12.88
N TYR A 22 -5.96 -17.91 -14.02
CA TYR A 22 -5.88 -19.01 -14.97
C TYR A 22 -4.44 -19.15 -15.53
N PRO A 23 -3.91 -20.39 -15.72
CA PRO A 23 -4.52 -21.70 -15.42
C PRO A 23 -4.30 -22.17 -13.96
N MET A 24 -3.50 -21.45 -13.17
CA MET A 24 -3.14 -21.82 -11.79
C MET A 24 -4.37 -21.99 -10.89
N ILE A 25 -5.41 -21.19 -11.14
CA ILE A 25 -6.75 -21.31 -10.54
C ILE A 25 -7.75 -21.26 -11.72
N PRO A 26 -8.29 -22.41 -12.16
CA PRO A 26 -9.12 -22.49 -13.37
C PRO A 26 -10.63 -22.34 -13.11
N GLU A 27 -11.05 -22.17 -11.85
CA GLU A 27 -12.47 -22.11 -11.47
C GLU A 27 -13.20 -20.96 -12.18
N GLY A 28 -14.33 -21.26 -12.81
CA GLY A 28 -15.14 -20.30 -13.57
C GLY A 28 -14.47 -19.71 -14.81
N ALA A 29 -13.29 -20.18 -15.22
CA ALA A 29 -12.58 -19.63 -16.37
C ALA A 29 -13.30 -19.90 -17.71
N ASP A 30 -14.15 -20.93 -17.76
CA ASP A 30 -14.97 -21.37 -18.91
C ASP A 30 -16.25 -20.56 -19.13
N VAL A 31 -16.51 -19.56 -18.29
CA VAL A 31 -17.62 -18.61 -18.40
C VAL A 31 -17.17 -17.16 -18.19
N TYR A 32 -15.86 -16.89 -18.32
CA TYR A 32 -15.29 -15.56 -18.16
C TYR A 32 -15.77 -14.61 -19.26
N GLY A 33 -15.81 -15.08 -20.51
CA GLY A 33 -16.34 -14.32 -21.64
C GLY A 33 -17.83 -14.02 -21.50
N GLU A 34 -18.60 -14.94 -20.91
CA GLU A 34 -20.04 -14.77 -20.66
C GLU A 34 -20.35 -13.65 -19.66
N SER A 35 -19.41 -13.26 -18.79
CA SER A 35 -19.54 -12.09 -17.92
C SER A 35 -19.60 -10.77 -18.72
N GLY A 36 -19.21 -10.79 -19.99
CA GLY A 36 -19.01 -9.61 -20.82
C GLY A 36 -17.71 -8.85 -20.51
N ALA A 37 -16.75 -9.45 -19.79
CA ALA A 37 -15.41 -8.88 -19.65
C ALA A 37 -14.69 -8.86 -21.02
N THR A 38 -13.95 -7.80 -21.31
CA THR A 38 -13.29 -7.59 -22.63
C THR A 38 -11.77 -7.75 -22.57
N VAL A 39 -11.22 -7.81 -21.36
CA VAL A 39 -9.80 -7.96 -21.05
C VAL A 39 -9.63 -8.82 -19.80
N ALA A 40 -8.57 -9.60 -19.76
CA ALA A 40 -8.09 -10.28 -18.57
C ALA A 40 -6.64 -9.86 -18.30
N LEU A 41 -6.33 -9.54 -17.06
CA LEU A 41 -4.97 -9.34 -16.60
C LEU A 41 -4.48 -10.69 -16.08
N VAL A 42 -3.53 -11.29 -16.82
CA VAL A 42 -2.98 -12.62 -16.57
C VAL A 42 -1.52 -12.52 -16.17
N ARG A 43 -1.00 -13.57 -15.52
CA ARG A 43 0.31 -13.54 -14.84
C ARG A 43 1.32 -14.38 -15.60
N ALA A 44 2.53 -13.84 -15.78
CA ALA A 44 3.74 -14.58 -16.15
C ALA A 44 4.69 -14.64 -14.94
N PRO A 45 4.42 -15.52 -13.95
CA PRO A 45 5.21 -15.65 -12.73
C PRO A 45 6.58 -16.28 -13.00
N TRP A 46 7.65 -15.64 -12.51
CA TRP A 46 9.02 -16.13 -12.70
C TRP A 46 9.22 -17.54 -12.11
N GLU A 47 8.77 -17.78 -10.88
CA GLU A 47 8.92 -19.06 -10.19
C GLU A 47 8.27 -20.25 -10.94
N LEU A 48 7.19 -20.03 -11.70
CA LEU A 48 6.56 -21.13 -12.46
C LEU A 48 7.17 -21.31 -13.85
N ILE A 49 7.57 -20.22 -14.51
CA ILE A 49 8.12 -20.26 -15.88
C ILE A 49 9.61 -20.65 -15.88
N GLN A 50 10.35 -20.30 -14.83
CA GLN A 50 11.75 -20.67 -14.64
C GLN A 50 11.98 -21.04 -13.15
N PRO A 51 11.54 -22.24 -12.71
CA PRO A 51 11.69 -22.70 -11.32
C PRO A 51 13.14 -23.00 -10.91
N SER A 52 14.05 -23.16 -11.88
CA SER A 52 15.49 -23.30 -11.66
C SER A 52 16.27 -22.68 -12.83
N GLU A 53 17.58 -22.45 -12.66
CA GLU A 53 18.41 -21.75 -13.66
C GLU A 53 18.38 -22.43 -15.05
N ASP A 54 18.40 -23.77 -15.07
CA ASP A 54 18.46 -24.60 -16.29
C ASP A 54 17.07 -25.00 -16.86
N GLU A 55 15.97 -24.69 -16.17
CA GLU A 55 14.62 -25.17 -16.50
C GLU A 55 13.73 -24.05 -17.06
N TRP A 56 12.90 -24.34 -18.05
CA TRP A 56 12.00 -23.36 -18.64
C TRP A 56 10.68 -24.00 -19.05
N LEU A 57 9.59 -23.55 -18.42
CA LEU A 57 8.24 -24.11 -18.47
C LEU A 57 7.22 -23.03 -18.93
N PRO A 58 7.17 -22.72 -20.23
CA PRO A 58 6.34 -21.65 -20.78
C PRO A 58 4.89 -22.08 -21.06
N GLU A 59 4.48 -23.30 -20.72
CA GLU A 59 3.17 -23.88 -21.04
C GLU A 59 2.00 -23.00 -20.55
N VAL A 60 2.20 -22.30 -19.43
CA VAL A 60 1.24 -21.32 -18.88
C VAL A 60 0.83 -20.24 -19.89
N ILE A 61 1.74 -19.84 -20.79
CA ILE A 61 1.50 -18.84 -21.84
C ILE A 61 0.61 -19.42 -22.94
N ASP A 62 0.85 -20.67 -23.35
CA ASP A 62 0.04 -21.35 -24.36
C ASP A 62 -1.39 -21.57 -23.85
N GLU A 63 -1.54 -21.98 -22.59
CA GLU A 63 -2.82 -22.17 -21.93
C GLU A 63 -3.60 -20.84 -21.83
N GLN A 64 -2.94 -19.75 -21.38
CA GLN A 64 -3.57 -18.42 -21.29
C GLN A 64 -3.98 -17.87 -22.67
N LEU A 65 -3.16 -18.05 -23.71
CA LEU A 65 -3.51 -17.62 -25.07
C LEU A 65 -4.66 -18.44 -25.67
N ALA A 66 -4.67 -19.76 -25.49
CA ALA A 66 -5.76 -20.63 -25.96
C ALA A 66 -7.08 -20.32 -25.23
N TRP A 67 -7.02 -20.07 -23.93
CA TRP A 67 -8.15 -19.61 -23.13
C TRP A 67 -8.69 -18.25 -23.61
N ALA A 68 -7.82 -17.28 -23.87
CA ALA A 68 -8.22 -15.98 -24.39
C ALA A 68 -8.88 -16.04 -25.78
N GLU A 69 -8.50 -17.00 -26.61
CA GLU A 69 -9.19 -17.26 -27.88
C GLU A 69 -10.55 -17.93 -27.69
N ALA A 70 -10.68 -18.87 -26.74
CA ALA A 70 -11.93 -19.55 -26.44
C ALA A 70 -13.00 -18.61 -25.84
N GLU A 71 -12.62 -17.76 -24.90
CA GLU A 71 -13.50 -16.80 -24.21
C GLU A 71 -13.68 -15.47 -24.98
N ASP A 72 -13.06 -15.32 -26.15
CA ASP A 72 -12.96 -14.09 -26.95
C ASP A 72 -12.44 -12.85 -26.20
N VAL A 73 -11.63 -13.03 -25.16
CA VAL A 73 -11.04 -11.93 -24.39
C VAL A 73 -9.68 -11.49 -24.93
N ARG A 74 -9.17 -10.36 -24.43
CA ARG A 74 -7.81 -9.87 -24.68
C ARG A 74 -6.98 -9.95 -23.41
N LEU A 75 -5.66 -10.03 -23.54
CA LEU A 75 -4.74 -10.22 -22.44
C LEU A 75 -3.89 -8.98 -22.17
N ILE A 76 -3.69 -8.69 -20.89
CA ILE A 76 -2.59 -7.89 -20.38
C ILE A 76 -1.72 -8.81 -19.54
N TYR A 77 -0.43 -8.92 -19.89
CA TYR A 77 0.50 -9.83 -19.21
C TYR A 77 1.27 -9.11 -18.10
N VAL A 78 1.09 -9.52 -16.84
CA VAL A 78 1.95 -9.11 -15.73
C VAL A 78 3.24 -9.90 -15.74
N ILE A 79 4.36 -9.22 -15.98
CA ILE A 79 5.69 -9.83 -15.87
C ILE A 79 6.13 -9.76 -14.42
N GLU A 80 5.89 -10.82 -13.64
CA GLU A 80 6.15 -10.83 -12.19
C GLU A 80 7.62 -11.11 -11.90
N ALA A 81 8.47 -10.12 -12.18
CA ALA A 81 9.93 -10.22 -12.05
C ALA A 81 10.54 -9.28 -10.99
N GLY A 82 9.73 -8.41 -10.37
CA GLY A 82 10.15 -7.47 -9.31
C GLY A 82 10.62 -8.18 -8.02
N PRO A 83 11.28 -7.48 -7.07
CA PRO A 83 11.95 -8.13 -5.93
C PRO A 83 11.07 -9.10 -5.13
N ALA A 84 9.83 -8.72 -4.82
CA ALA A 84 8.86 -9.55 -4.11
C ALA A 84 8.42 -10.81 -4.90
N HIS A 85 8.50 -10.78 -6.22
CA HIS A 85 8.09 -11.86 -7.13
C HIS A 85 9.28 -12.63 -7.74
N CYS A 86 10.50 -12.31 -7.32
CA CYS A 86 11.74 -12.97 -7.76
C CYS A 86 11.73 -14.46 -7.43
N ALA A 87 12.18 -15.31 -8.36
CA ALA A 87 12.25 -16.76 -8.19
C ALA A 87 13.22 -17.18 -7.06
N ASN A 88 12.91 -18.29 -6.38
CA ASN A 88 13.62 -18.73 -5.18
C ASN A 88 15.11 -19.03 -5.42
N TRP A 89 15.45 -19.66 -6.54
CA TRP A 89 16.84 -19.93 -6.90
C TRP A 89 17.63 -18.62 -7.17
N VAL A 90 16.99 -17.58 -7.70
CA VAL A 90 17.61 -16.26 -7.88
C VAL A 90 17.80 -15.57 -6.53
N ARG A 91 16.81 -15.66 -5.63
CA ARG A 91 16.93 -15.17 -4.24
C ARG A 91 18.09 -15.83 -3.51
N GLU A 92 18.34 -17.12 -3.75
CA GLU A 92 19.52 -17.84 -3.23
C GLU A 92 20.83 -17.31 -3.80
N LEU A 93 20.97 -17.20 -5.13
CA LEU A 93 22.17 -16.62 -5.77
C LEU A 93 22.48 -15.19 -5.28
N VAL A 94 21.46 -14.36 -5.12
CA VAL A 94 21.59 -12.98 -4.61
C VAL A 94 22.00 -12.95 -3.14
N ARG A 95 21.50 -13.90 -2.33
CA ARG A 95 21.88 -14.06 -0.92
C ARG A 95 23.32 -14.55 -0.77
N GLU A 96 23.75 -15.52 -1.57
CA GLU A 96 25.14 -15.99 -1.60
C GLU A 96 26.11 -14.88 -2.04
N ALA A 97 25.68 -13.99 -2.94
CA ALA A 97 26.43 -12.81 -3.34
C ALA A 97 26.44 -11.68 -2.29
N GLY A 98 25.62 -11.77 -1.23
CA GLY A 98 25.46 -10.71 -0.22
C GLY A 98 24.74 -9.46 -0.73
N GLN A 99 23.79 -9.63 -1.67
CA GLN A 99 23.16 -8.53 -2.43
C GLN A 99 21.64 -8.42 -2.20
N THR A 100 21.11 -9.03 -1.15
CA THR A 100 19.72 -8.85 -0.70
C THR A 100 19.48 -7.44 -0.16
N MET A 101 18.21 -7.06 -0.03
CA MET A 101 17.82 -5.96 0.86
C MET A 101 18.25 -6.26 2.30
N VAL A 102 18.45 -5.22 3.12
CA VAL A 102 18.95 -5.34 4.49
C VAL A 102 18.16 -4.41 5.42
N GLY A 103 17.60 -4.99 6.46
CA GLY A 103 16.83 -4.32 7.51
C GLY A 103 17.65 -3.30 8.29
N ALA A 104 16.96 -2.39 8.96
CA ALA A 104 17.58 -1.37 9.79
C ALA A 104 18.32 -1.90 11.03
N ASP A 105 18.08 -3.17 11.38
CA ASP A 105 18.78 -3.99 12.37
C ASP A 105 20.04 -4.69 11.80
N GLY A 106 20.31 -4.56 10.50
CA GLY A 106 21.35 -5.28 9.78
C GLY A 106 20.93 -6.69 9.33
N GLY A 107 19.69 -7.10 9.56
CA GLY A 107 19.16 -8.40 9.14
C GLY A 107 18.98 -8.48 7.61
N ALA A 108 19.49 -9.53 6.98
CA ALA A 108 19.28 -9.75 5.55
C ALA A 108 17.82 -10.16 5.28
N ALA A 109 17.15 -9.45 4.36
CA ALA A 109 15.81 -9.80 3.90
C ALA A 109 15.84 -10.96 2.88
N SER A 110 14.67 -11.51 2.57
CA SER A 110 14.50 -12.50 1.50
C SER A 110 14.60 -11.91 0.09
N ASP A 111 14.28 -10.63 -0.06
CA ASP A 111 14.17 -9.95 -1.36
C ASP A 111 15.51 -9.39 -1.87
N PRO A 112 15.75 -9.39 -3.18
CA PRO A 112 16.94 -8.81 -3.79
C PRO A 112 16.93 -7.28 -3.71
N SER A 113 18.09 -6.64 -3.52
CA SER A 113 18.20 -5.19 -3.72
C SER A 113 18.05 -4.84 -5.20
N ILE A 114 17.36 -3.75 -5.54
CA ILE A 114 17.28 -3.25 -6.93
C ILE A 114 18.65 -2.85 -7.50
N PHE A 115 19.65 -2.65 -6.62
CA PHE A 115 21.03 -2.37 -6.99
C PHE A 115 21.91 -3.62 -7.13
N SER A 116 21.36 -4.83 -6.96
CA SER A 116 22.08 -6.09 -7.13
C SER A 116 22.35 -6.36 -8.62
N PRO A 117 23.62 -6.34 -9.09
CA PRO A 117 23.93 -6.70 -10.47
C PRO A 117 23.61 -8.16 -10.81
N VAL A 118 23.62 -9.07 -9.81
CA VAL A 118 23.22 -10.47 -10.00
C VAL A 118 21.73 -10.58 -10.29
N TYR A 119 20.90 -9.91 -9.48
CA TYR A 119 19.46 -9.86 -9.68
C TYR A 119 19.07 -9.18 -10.99
N VAL A 120 19.60 -7.98 -11.26
CA VAL A 120 19.29 -7.21 -12.47
C VAL A 120 19.60 -8.03 -13.73
N ALA A 121 20.77 -8.66 -13.81
CA ALA A 121 21.13 -9.47 -14.97
C ALA A 121 20.17 -10.66 -15.18
N ARG A 122 19.81 -11.37 -14.10
CA ARG A 122 18.87 -12.50 -14.17
C ARG A 122 17.45 -12.06 -14.50
N MET A 123 17.02 -10.91 -13.99
CA MET A 123 15.72 -10.31 -14.29
C MET A 123 15.65 -9.89 -15.76
N ASP A 124 16.68 -9.24 -16.29
CA ASP A 124 16.75 -8.83 -17.69
C ASP A 124 16.71 -10.05 -18.63
N ASP A 125 17.43 -11.11 -18.30
CA ASP A 125 17.41 -12.39 -19.04
C ASP A 125 15.99 -13.02 -19.04
N PHE A 126 15.34 -13.10 -17.87
CA PHE A 126 13.98 -13.63 -17.73
C PHE A 126 12.95 -12.79 -18.49
N VAL A 127 12.88 -11.48 -18.20
CA VAL A 127 11.91 -10.54 -18.80
C VAL A 127 12.06 -10.54 -20.32
N ARG A 128 13.29 -10.47 -20.84
CA ARG A 128 13.54 -10.49 -22.28
C ARG A 128 13.06 -11.80 -22.91
N ARG A 129 13.32 -12.95 -22.28
CA ARG A 129 12.91 -14.26 -22.80
C ARG A 129 11.40 -14.46 -22.74
N VAL A 130 10.75 -14.19 -21.60
CA VAL A 130 9.31 -14.43 -21.42
C VAL A 130 8.48 -13.53 -22.33
N VAL A 131 8.84 -12.25 -22.47
CA VAL A 131 8.16 -11.29 -23.36
C VAL A 131 8.37 -11.69 -24.83
N THR A 132 9.58 -12.13 -25.20
CA THR A 132 9.84 -12.64 -26.55
C THR A 132 8.97 -13.86 -26.86
N GLU A 133 8.81 -14.80 -25.91
CA GLU A 133 7.97 -15.99 -26.13
C GLU A 133 6.48 -15.64 -26.18
N ILE A 134 5.96 -14.77 -25.30
CA ILE A 134 4.57 -14.28 -25.37
C ILE A 134 4.32 -13.63 -26.74
N HIS A 135 5.20 -12.71 -27.16
CA HIS A 135 5.05 -11.98 -28.42
C HIS A 135 5.14 -12.89 -29.66
N GLN A 136 5.93 -13.96 -29.62
CA GLN A 136 6.03 -14.94 -30.71
C GLN A 136 4.88 -15.94 -30.75
N ARG A 137 4.28 -16.27 -29.60
CA ARG A 137 3.16 -17.20 -29.47
C ARG A 137 1.81 -16.55 -29.77
N ASP A 138 1.65 -15.24 -29.50
CA ASP A 138 0.43 -14.50 -29.83
C ASP A 138 0.29 -14.22 -31.34
N THR A 139 -0.05 -15.26 -32.10
CA THR A 139 -0.28 -15.16 -33.55
C THR A 139 -1.57 -14.40 -33.91
N ASN A 140 -2.46 -14.20 -32.94
CA ASN A 140 -3.83 -13.71 -33.15
C ASN A 140 -4.02 -12.27 -32.64
N GLY A 141 -3.00 -11.66 -32.01
CA GLY A 141 -3.05 -10.29 -31.49
C GLY A 141 -3.94 -10.13 -30.26
N ARG A 142 -4.04 -11.19 -29.44
CA ARG A 142 -4.82 -11.22 -28.20
C ARG A 142 -4.15 -10.40 -27.09
N VAL A 143 -2.82 -10.27 -27.09
CA VAL A 143 -2.06 -9.49 -26.10
C VAL A 143 -2.04 -8.02 -26.48
N ILE A 144 -2.69 -7.18 -25.68
CA ILE A 144 -2.80 -5.73 -25.96
C ILE A 144 -1.83 -4.86 -25.16
N ALA A 145 -1.28 -5.38 -24.05
CA ALA A 145 -0.27 -4.68 -23.26
C ALA A 145 0.51 -5.65 -22.35
N TYR A 146 1.60 -5.14 -21.79
CA TYR A 146 2.33 -5.77 -20.68
C TYR A 146 2.28 -4.87 -19.45
N ASN A 147 2.15 -5.45 -18.26
CA ASN A 147 2.56 -4.79 -17.03
C ASN A 147 4.03 -5.09 -16.75
N ASN A 148 4.82 -4.04 -16.53
CA ASN A 148 6.26 -4.13 -16.28
C ASN A 148 6.63 -4.65 -14.89
N GLY A 149 5.65 -5.10 -14.12
CA GLY A 149 5.77 -5.66 -12.78
C GLY A 149 4.37 -5.91 -12.22
N CYS A 150 4.30 -6.68 -11.13
CA CYS A 150 3.17 -6.65 -10.21
C CYS A 150 3.57 -5.76 -9.03
N GLU A 151 2.60 -5.09 -8.39
CA GLU A 151 2.69 -4.46 -7.08
C GLU A 151 4.12 -4.12 -6.60
N TRP A 152 4.60 -2.91 -6.89
CA TRP A 152 5.98 -2.58 -6.56
C TRP A 152 6.18 -2.28 -5.06
N TRP A 153 7.06 -3.06 -4.41
CA TRP A 153 7.46 -2.87 -3.01
C TRP A 153 8.97 -2.60 -2.90
N TYR A 154 9.39 -1.48 -2.31
CA TYR A 154 10.78 -1.23 -1.92
C TYR A 154 10.88 -0.64 -0.49
N PRO A 155 10.66 -1.47 0.55
CA PRO A 155 10.43 -1.01 1.93
C PRO A 155 11.57 -0.13 2.45
N SER A 156 11.27 1.07 2.93
CA SER A 156 12.29 2.03 3.38
C SER A 156 13.08 1.52 4.60
N ASP A 157 12.52 0.61 5.40
CA ASP A 157 13.23 -0.04 6.49
C ASP A 157 14.11 -1.24 6.08
N LEU A 158 14.09 -1.66 4.80
CA LEU A 158 14.96 -2.70 4.22
C LEU A 158 16.06 -2.15 3.27
N THR A 159 16.23 -0.84 3.21
CA THR A 159 17.20 -0.16 2.30
C THR A 159 18.55 0.16 2.97
N PHE A 160 19.04 -0.72 3.84
CA PHE A 160 20.32 -0.55 4.57
C PHE A 160 21.47 -1.42 4.05
N SER A 161 21.40 -1.90 2.80
CA SER A 161 22.51 -2.67 2.23
C SER A 161 23.71 -1.78 1.86
N GLU A 162 24.89 -2.38 1.75
CA GLU A 162 26.08 -1.68 1.20
C GLU A 162 25.87 -1.23 -0.25
N LEU A 163 25.00 -1.88 -1.01
CA LEU A 163 24.64 -1.47 -2.37
C LEU A 163 23.81 -0.19 -2.37
N ASP A 164 22.81 -0.09 -1.49
CA ASP A 164 22.02 1.13 -1.28
C ASP A 164 22.91 2.29 -0.85
N ARG A 165 23.78 2.06 0.14
CA ARG A 165 24.76 3.04 0.64
C ARG A 165 25.67 3.54 -0.48
N ALA A 166 26.26 2.62 -1.26
CA ALA A 166 27.14 2.97 -2.36
C ALA A 166 26.42 3.67 -3.53
N ALA A 167 25.15 3.35 -3.79
CA ALA A 167 24.33 4.03 -4.79
C ALA A 167 24.00 5.47 -4.37
N PHE A 168 23.59 5.67 -3.11
CA PHE A 168 23.34 6.99 -2.55
C PHE A 168 24.61 7.86 -2.50
N GLU A 169 25.75 7.29 -2.11
CA GLU A 169 27.04 7.98 -2.11
C GLU A 169 27.41 8.53 -3.49
N ARG A 170 27.16 7.75 -4.57
CA ARG A 170 27.39 8.19 -5.97
C ARG A 170 26.44 9.32 -6.38
N GLU A 171 25.14 9.18 -6.11
CA GLU A 171 24.14 10.20 -6.46
C GLU A 171 24.39 11.51 -5.70
N MET A 172 24.74 11.45 -4.42
CA MET A 172 25.07 12.64 -3.63
C MET A 172 26.38 13.29 -4.07
N ALA A 173 27.40 12.49 -4.43
CA ALA A 173 28.62 13.02 -5.04
C ALA A 173 28.35 13.71 -6.39
N HIS A 174 27.38 13.22 -7.18
CA HIS A 174 26.96 13.87 -8.42
C HIS A 174 26.20 15.18 -8.12
N ARG A 175 25.14 15.13 -7.30
CA ARG A 175 24.25 16.25 -6.95
C ARG A 175 24.98 17.43 -6.29
N TYR A 176 25.95 17.15 -5.43
CA TYR A 176 26.71 18.16 -4.68
C TYR A 176 28.11 18.42 -5.26
N GLY A 177 28.51 17.71 -6.32
CA GLY A 177 29.87 17.74 -6.87
C GLY A 177 30.94 17.02 -6.02
N SER A 178 30.64 16.67 -4.76
CA SER A 178 31.45 15.79 -3.92
C SER A 178 30.69 15.29 -2.68
N VAL A 179 31.08 14.13 -2.15
CA VAL A 179 30.63 13.60 -0.84
C VAL A 179 30.80 14.63 0.28
N ARG A 180 31.95 15.32 0.30
CA ARG A 180 32.26 16.35 1.29
C ARG A 180 31.22 17.47 1.30
N ALA A 181 30.87 17.99 0.11
CA ALA A 181 29.89 19.07 -0.02
C ALA A 181 28.47 18.64 0.37
N ALA A 182 28.09 17.38 0.12
CA ALA A 182 26.83 16.82 0.60
C ALA A 182 26.78 16.78 2.13
N ARG A 183 27.83 16.22 2.76
CA ARG A 183 27.96 16.15 4.23
C ARG A 183 27.94 17.54 4.89
N GLU A 184 28.66 18.51 4.32
CA GLU A 184 28.63 19.92 4.76
C GLU A 184 27.22 20.52 4.64
N ALA A 185 26.50 20.26 3.53
CA ALA A 185 25.13 20.76 3.31
C ALA A 185 24.10 20.15 4.28
N TRP A 186 24.37 18.96 4.83
CA TRP A 186 23.58 18.31 5.87
C TRP A 186 23.98 18.69 7.30
N GLY A 187 25.04 19.49 7.49
CA GLY A 187 25.59 19.83 8.80
C GLY A 187 26.42 18.71 9.45
N LEU A 188 26.81 17.68 8.69
CA LEU A 188 27.71 16.63 9.15
C LEU A 188 29.18 17.07 9.05
N GLN A 189 30.08 16.31 9.69
CA GLN A 189 31.52 16.53 9.52
C GLN A 189 31.93 16.33 8.05
N PRO A 190 32.75 17.21 7.45
CA PRO A 190 33.06 17.14 6.02
C PRO A 190 33.70 15.81 5.58
N GLU A 191 34.50 15.21 6.47
CA GLU A 191 35.14 13.92 6.26
C GLU A 191 34.24 12.77 6.73
N GLY A 192 34.27 11.63 6.03
CA GLY A 192 33.45 10.44 6.30
C GLY A 192 32.67 9.98 5.07
N ALA A 193 32.09 8.77 5.15
CA ALA A 193 31.24 8.23 4.08
C ALA A 193 29.91 9.00 3.96
N VAL A 194 29.26 8.92 2.81
CA VAL A 194 27.81 9.17 2.78
C VAL A 194 27.12 7.93 3.37
N GLU A 195 26.36 8.16 4.42
CA GLU A 195 25.44 7.19 5.00
C GLU A 195 24.02 7.68 4.76
N ARG A 196 23.08 6.74 4.73
CA ARG A 196 21.66 7.04 4.78
C ARG A 196 21.27 7.57 6.18
N PRO A 197 20.29 8.49 6.28
CA PRO A 197 19.88 9.06 7.56
C PRO A 197 19.40 7.95 8.52
N PRO A 198 19.69 8.04 9.82
CA PRO A 198 19.29 7.05 10.81
C PRO A 198 17.82 7.25 11.19
N VAL A 199 16.91 7.13 10.22
CA VAL A 199 15.47 7.29 10.41
C VAL A 199 14.70 6.12 9.80
N VAL A 200 13.67 5.65 10.48
CA VAL A 200 12.79 4.57 10.01
C VAL A 200 11.35 5.01 10.07
N PHE A 201 10.55 4.48 9.15
CA PHE A 201 9.11 4.67 9.14
C PHE A 201 8.48 3.81 10.26
N ASP A 202 7.84 4.48 11.22
CA ASP A 202 7.17 3.88 12.37
C ASP A 202 5.66 4.17 12.32
N GLY A 203 4.83 3.23 12.78
CA GLY A 203 3.38 3.38 12.85
C GLY A 203 2.57 2.84 11.66
N ALA A 204 3.14 1.99 10.81
CA ALA A 204 2.35 1.22 9.83
C ALA A 204 1.25 0.39 10.55
N GLY A 205 0.01 0.47 10.08
CA GLY A 205 -1.15 -0.25 10.65
C GLY A 205 -1.75 0.31 11.95
N ALA A 206 -1.16 1.33 12.58
CA ALA A 206 -1.70 1.89 13.82
C ALA A 206 -2.88 2.85 13.56
N VAL A 207 -3.97 2.65 14.30
CA VAL A 207 -5.29 3.31 14.14
C VAL A 207 -5.19 4.83 13.96
N ASP A 208 -4.38 5.48 14.80
CA ASP A 208 -4.39 6.95 14.94
C ASP A 208 -3.24 7.67 14.24
N SER A 209 -2.34 6.95 13.55
CA SER A 209 -1.15 7.56 12.93
C SER A 209 -1.08 7.33 11.43
N PHE A 210 -0.89 8.43 10.71
CA PHE A 210 -0.03 8.44 9.53
C PHE A 210 1.38 8.06 9.99
N GLY A 211 2.07 7.15 9.30
CA GLY A 211 3.39 6.71 9.75
C GLY A 211 4.38 7.87 9.78
N GLN A 212 5.26 7.87 10.77
CA GLN A 212 6.21 8.95 11.05
C GLN A 212 7.64 8.45 10.95
N LEU A 213 8.55 9.33 10.55
CA LEU A 213 9.99 9.05 10.59
C LEU A 213 10.50 9.30 12.01
N VAL A 214 10.85 8.22 12.70
CA VAL A 214 11.52 8.27 14.00
C VAL A 214 13.02 8.01 13.82
N ASP A 215 13.83 8.51 14.76
CA ASP A 215 15.23 8.09 14.88
C ASP A 215 15.30 6.56 14.98
N LEU A 216 16.16 5.93 14.19
CA LEU A 216 16.34 4.47 14.19
C LEU A 216 16.62 3.93 15.60
N ARG A 217 17.40 4.66 16.41
CA ARG A 217 17.68 4.28 17.80
C ARG A 217 16.46 4.35 18.69
N ALA A 218 15.42 5.11 18.33
CA ALA A 218 14.16 5.17 19.07
C ALA A 218 13.21 3.99 18.75
N ARG A 219 13.42 3.23 17.67
CA ARG A 219 12.62 2.04 17.33
C ARG A 219 12.83 0.95 18.39
N VAL A 220 11.73 0.40 18.90
CA VAL A 220 11.72 -0.80 19.74
C VAL A 220 10.43 -1.58 19.52
N ASP A 221 10.56 -2.90 19.41
CA ASP A 221 9.49 -3.86 19.65
C ASP A 221 10.04 -4.91 20.61
N ALA A 222 9.55 -4.89 21.84
CA ALA A 222 9.86 -5.90 22.84
C ALA A 222 8.57 -6.49 23.41
N SER A 223 8.62 -7.74 23.85
CA SER A 223 7.45 -8.37 24.47
C SER A 223 7.83 -9.22 25.67
N TRP A 224 7.00 -9.15 26.71
CA TRP A 224 6.88 -10.28 27.62
C TRP A 224 5.82 -11.23 27.05
N CYS A 225 6.19 -12.47 26.76
CA CYS A 225 5.29 -13.48 26.21
C CYS A 225 5.34 -14.78 27.00
N THR A 226 4.26 -15.58 26.94
CA THR A 226 4.33 -16.97 27.42
C THR A 226 5.28 -17.77 26.54
N PRO A 227 5.86 -18.90 26.99
CA PRO A 227 6.63 -19.77 26.10
C PRO A 227 5.79 -20.19 24.90
N TYR A 228 6.41 -20.29 23.72
CA TYR A 228 5.71 -20.64 22.48
C TYR A 228 5.20 -22.10 22.53
N GLU A 229 5.99 -22.98 23.15
CA GLU A 229 5.66 -24.38 23.42
C GLU A 229 4.50 -24.53 24.43
N GLU A 230 4.31 -23.54 25.30
CA GLU A 230 3.27 -23.49 26.34
C GLU A 230 2.09 -22.56 25.95
N ALA A 231 1.93 -22.24 24.66
CA ALA A 231 0.79 -21.48 24.16
C ALA A 231 -0.54 -22.13 24.59
N LEU A 232 -1.45 -21.32 25.10
CA LEU A 232 -2.63 -21.75 25.86
C LEU A 232 -3.66 -22.38 24.94
N ALA A 233 -4.18 -23.56 25.28
CA ALA A 233 -5.24 -24.21 24.51
C ALA A 233 -6.52 -23.35 24.48
N VAL A 234 -7.16 -23.26 23.31
CA VAL A 234 -8.41 -22.52 23.10
C VAL A 234 -9.42 -23.33 22.27
N GLU A 235 -10.70 -23.06 22.51
CA GLU A 235 -11.83 -23.72 21.87
C GLU A 235 -12.40 -22.86 20.72
N PRO A 236 -12.53 -23.39 19.49
CA PRO A 236 -13.14 -22.68 18.36
C PRO A 236 -14.55 -22.16 18.68
N GLY A 237 -14.87 -20.93 18.26
CA GLY A 237 -16.17 -20.28 18.51
C GLY A 237 -16.42 -19.87 19.97
N THR A 238 -15.39 -19.93 20.84
CA THR A 238 -15.45 -19.37 22.19
C THR A 238 -14.70 -18.05 22.23
N ALA A 239 -15.34 -16.98 22.68
CA ALA A 239 -14.67 -15.69 22.85
C ALA A 239 -13.77 -15.70 24.09
N TYR A 240 -12.56 -15.14 23.97
CA TYR A 240 -11.60 -14.98 25.06
C TYR A 240 -11.28 -13.51 25.27
N THR A 241 -11.27 -13.06 26.53
CA THR A 241 -10.82 -11.72 26.91
C THR A 241 -9.40 -11.80 27.48
N PHE A 242 -8.44 -11.15 26.81
CA PHE A 242 -7.10 -10.88 27.35
C PHE A 242 -7.08 -9.48 27.95
N SER A 243 -6.52 -9.33 29.15
CA SER A 243 -6.53 -8.07 29.90
C SER A 243 -5.33 -7.94 30.82
N ALA A 244 -4.92 -6.71 31.09
CA ALA A 244 -3.88 -6.38 32.05
C ALA A 244 -4.07 -4.95 32.58
N GLN A 245 -3.45 -4.64 33.72
CA GLN A 245 -3.16 -3.26 34.07
C GLN A 245 -1.83 -2.85 33.47
N VAL A 246 -1.83 -1.76 32.72
CA VAL A 246 -0.68 -1.17 32.02
C VAL A 246 -0.40 0.20 32.61
N ARG A 247 0.89 0.53 32.79
CA ARG A 247 1.36 1.86 33.14
C ARG A 247 2.52 2.23 32.22
N THR A 248 2.50 3.45 31.70
CA THR A 248 3.62 4.00 30.92
C THR A 248 4.15 5.26 31.60
N GLU A 249 5.46 5.30 31.78
CA GLU A 249 6.25 6.39 32.35
C GLU A 249 7.33 6.78 31.33
N ASP A 250 7.95 7.95 31.47
CA ASP A 250 9.08 8.40 30.64
C ASP A 250 8.81 8.57 29.10
N ASP A 251 7.55 8.79 28.66
CA ASP A 251 7.19 8.87 27.22
C ASP A 251 7.93 9.97 26.46
N LEU A 252 8.60 9.56 25.38
CA LEU A 252 9.04 10.45 24.31
C LEU A 252 8.85 9.86 22.89
N SER A 253 8.11 8.74 22.75
CA SER A 253 7.61 8.15 21.48
C SER A 253 7.00 6.75 21.68
N GLY A 254 5.78 6.49 21.16
CA GLY A 254 5.26 5.14 20.89
C GLY A 254 3.96 4.78 21.64
N GLY A 255 3.80 3.49 21.98
CA GLY A 255 2.80 3.03 22.95
C GLY A 255 2.73 1.49 23.14
N ALA A 256 2.28 1.05 24.32
CA ALA A 256 2.22 -0.36 24.75
C ALA A 256 0.83 -0.99 24.53
N LEU A 257 0.76 -2.31 24.28
CA LEU A 257 -0.50 -3.03 24.04
C LEU A 257 -0.48 -4.50 24.50
N LEU A 258 -1.63 -5.15 24.45
CA LEU A 258 -1.81 -6.58 24.66
C LEU A 258 -2.10 -7.23 23.31
N GLN A 259 -1.44 -8.35 23.00
CA GLN A 259 -1.57 -9.05 21.73
C GLN A 259 -1.85 -10.54 21.98
N ILE A 260 -2.80 -11.10 21.23
CA ILE A 260 -3.07 -12.54 21.12
C ILE A 260 -2.59 -12.98 19.75
N ALA A 261 -1.64 -13.92 19.69
CA ALA A 261 -1.23 -14.58 18.46
C ALA A 261 -1.87 -15.96 18.39
N TRP A 262 -2.71 -16.18 17.38
CA TRP A 262 -3.46 -17.42 17.18
C TRP A 262 -2.60 -18.44 16.43
N LEU A 263 -2.46 -19.65 16.98
CA LEU A 263 -1.60 -20.71 16.44
C LEU A 263 -2.42 -21.94 16.05
N LYS A 264 -1.94 -22.64 15.02
CA LYS A 264 -2.38 -23.99 14.62
C LYS A 264 -1.37 -25.03 15.16
N PRO A 265 -1.68 -26.35 15.21
CA PRO A 265 -0.68 -27.36 15.55
C PRO A 265 0.56 -27.29 14.64
N GLY A 266 1.74 -27.13 15.25
CA GLY A 266 3.03 -27.15 14.55
C GLY A 266 3.35 -25.96 13.63
N SER A 267 2.56 -24.87 13.65
CA SER A 267 2.75 -23.73 12.74
C SER A 267 3.54 -22.56 13.36
N GLN A 268 4.62 -22.15 12.71
CA GLN A 268 5.15 -20.78 12.76
C GLN A 268 5.16 -20.25 11.32
N PRO A 269 4.79 -18.98 11.04
CA PRO A 269 4.30 -17.94 11.96
C PRO A 269 2.91 -18.26 12.57
N PRO A 270 2.37 -17.37 13.46
CA PRO A 270 0.96 -17.37 13.81
C PRO A 270 0.05 -17.26 12.58
N ILE A 271 -1.16 -17.81 12.65
CA ILE A 271 -2.14 -17.75 11.54
C ILE A 271 -2.97 -16.46 11.56
N ALA A 272 -3.06 -15.81 12.72
CA ALA A 272 -3.73 -14.52 12.90
C ALA A 272 -3.25 -13.84 14.18
N ILE A 273 -3.49 -12.53 14.29
CA ILE A 273 -3.10 -11.69 15.43
C ILE A 273 -4.30 -10.83 15.84
N THR A 274 -4.47 -10.57 17.13
CA THR A 274 -5.49 -9.65 17.65
C THR A 274 -4.90 -8.79 18.77
N ASP A 275 -4.89 -7.48 18.56
CA ASP A 275 -4.30 -6.49 19.47
C ASP A 275 -5.38 -5.72 20.25
N SER A 276 -5.03 -5.23 21.44
CA SER A 276 -5.82 -4.27 22.21
C SER A 276 -5.61 -2.83 21.73
N GLU A 277 -6.37 -1.90 22.32
CA GLU A 277 -5.99 -0.49 22.30
C GLU A 277 -4.55 -0.28 22.81
N ARG A 278 -3.91 0.79 22.33
CA ARG A 278 -2.50 1.11 22.61
C ARG A 278 -2.40 2.24 23.64
N VAL A 279 -1.79 1.94 24.79
CA VAL A 279 -1.50 2.93 25.84
C VAL A 279 -0.20 3.66 25.50
N ARG A 280 -0.32 4.92 25.08
CA ARG A 280 0.84 5.79 24.81
C ARG A 280 1.37 6.43 26.10
N THR A 281 0.55 7.26 26.75
CA THR A 281 0.94 8.04 27.95
C THR A 281 -0.06 7.90 29.09
N GLY A 282 0.44 8.02 30.33
CA GLY A 282 -0.45 8.21 31.48
C GLY A 282 0.23 8.45 32.83
N GLY A 283 1.34 7.79 33.15
CA GLY A 283 1.90 7.72 34.52
C GLY A 283 1.00 6.97 35.53
N GLU A 284 -0.29 6.90 35.27
CA GLU A 284 -1.31 6.15 36.01
C GLU A 284 -1.49 4.73 35.44
N TRP A 285 -1.98 3.83 36.29
CA TRP A 285 -2.39 2.48 35.88
C TRP A 285 -3.74 2.51 35.17
N ARG A 286 -3.79 2.01 33.93
CA ARG A 286 -5.02 1.80 33.16
C ARG A 286 -5.26 0.31 32.95
N THR A 287 -6.51 -0.11 32.92
CA THR A 287 -6.85 -1.49 32.52
C THR A 287 -7.05 -1.50 31.02
N VAL A 288 -6.32 -2.36 30.33
CA VAL A 288 -6.39 -2.57 28.88
C VAL A 288 -6.95 -3.97 28.65
N SER A 289 -7.75 -4.15 27.61
CA SER A 289 -8.27 -5.46 27.23
C SER A 289 -8.57 -5.58 25.74
N VAL A 290 -8.48 -6.80 25.23
CA VAL A 290 -8.97 -7.23 23.91
C VAL A 290 -9.84 -8.47 24.11
N THR A 291 -10.93 -8.57 23.34
CA THR A 291 -11.79 -9.77 23.32
C THR A 291 -11.95 -10.25 21.89
N ALA A 292 -11.65 -11.53 21.63
CA ALA A 292 -11.76 -12.13 20.31
C ALA A 292 -11.99 -13.64 20.40
N GLU A 293 -12.54 -14.20 19.32
CA GLU A 293 -12.65 -15.65 19.11
C GLU A 293 -11.41 -16.16 18.37
N PRO A 294 -10.96 -17.41 18.60
CA PRO A 294 -9.86 -18.00 17.83
C PRO A 294 -10.20 -18.04 16.34
N SER A 295 -9.28 -17.56 15.51
CA SER A 295 -9.42 -17.62 14.05
C SER A 295 -9.55 -19.06 13.55
N ALA A 296 -10.16 -19.24 12.37
CA ALA A 296 -10.47 -20.56 11.83
C ALA A 296 -9.24 -21.48 11.75
N GLY A 297 -9.27 -22.59 12.49
CA GLY A 297 -8.17 -23.56 12.57
C GLY A 297 -7.11 -23.27 13.63
N ALA A 298 -7.27 -22.23 14.44
CA ALA A 298 -6.46 -22.02 15.64
C ALA A 298 -6.90 -22.96 16.77
N ASP A 299 -5.91 -23.53 17.48
CA ASP A 299 -6.11 -24.37 18.66
C ASP A 299 -5.41 -23.83 19.91
N ARG A 300 -4.50 -22.85 19.73
CA ARG A 300 -3.70 -22.25 20.81
C ARG A 300 -3.61 -20.73 20.67
N ALA A 301 -3.50 -20.06 21.81
CA ALA A 301 -3.28 -18.63 21.95
C ALA A 301 -1.92 -18.37 22.61
N TRP A 302 -1.05 -17.64 21.91
CA TRP A 302 0.22 -17.16 22.43
C TRP A 302 0.04 -15.70 22.87
N LEU A 303 0.26 -15.43 24.16
CA LEU A 303 -0.03 -14.14 24.77
C LEU A 303 1.20 -13.25 24.82
N HIS A 304 1.03 -11.99 24.43
CA HIS A 304 2.08 -10.98 24.36
C HIS A 304 1.68 -9.70 25.09
N LEU A 305 2.58 -9.22 25.95
CA LEU A 305 2.55 -7.89 26.56
C LEU A 305 3.59 -7.06 25.81
N LYS A 306 3.14 -6.21 24.88
CA LYS A 306 4.00 -5.54 23.88
C LYS A 306 4.42 -4.15 24.36
N SER A 307 5.73 -3.93 24.38
CA SER A 307 6.40 -2.66 24.68
C SER A 307 7.01 -2.12 23.38
N GLN A 308 6.22 -1.32 22.67
CA GLN A 308 6.63 -0.59 21.46
C GLN A 308 6.69 0.92 21.77
N LEU A 309 7.48 1.29 22.79
CA LEU A 309 7.69 2.70 23.16
C LEU A 309 9.08 2.97 23.75
N ARG A 310 9.52 4.23 23.60
CA ARG A 310 10.67 4.80 24.28
C ARG A 310 10.22 5.39 25.62
N GLY A 311 10.69 4.79 26.71
CA GLY A 311 10.27 5.07 28.07
C GLY A 311 10.20 3.79 28.92
N THR A 312 9.44 3.83 30.01
CA THR A 312 9.19 2.67 30.88
C THR A 312 7.75 2.18 30.70
N VAL A 313 7.57 0.88 30.51
CA VAL A 313 6.28 0.17 30.50
C VAL A 313 6.23 -0.83 31.64
N GLU A 314 5.09 -0.89 32.34
CA GLU A 314 4.82 -1.93 33.32
C GLU A 314 3.47 -2.60 33.07
N PHE A 315 3.45 -3.92 33.19
CA PHE A 315 2.25 -4.76 33.13
C PHE A 315 2.05 -5.49 34.46
N ARG A 316 0.83 -5.52 34.97
CA ARG A 316 0.45 -6.32 36.15
C ARG A 316 -0.99 -6.82 36.04
N ASN A 317 -1.42 -7.67 36.97
CA ASN A 317 -2.80 -8.17 37.05
C ASN A 317 -3.29 -8.77 35.71
N VAL A 318 -2.40 -9.51 35.03
CA VAL A 318 -2.66 -10.09 33.71
C VAL A 318 -3.66 -11.24 33.81
N ALA A 319 -4.67 -11.22 32.95
CA ALA A 319 -5.68 -12.26 32.88
C ALA A 319 -6.13 -12.56 31.46
N PHE A 320 -6.23 -13.85 31.14
CA PHE A 320 -6.84 -14.38 29.91
C PHE A 320 -7.98 -15.30 30.33
N ARG A 321 -9.22 -15.00 29.93
CA ARG A 321 -10.42 -15.72 30.38
C ARG A 321 -11.33 -16.06 29.21
N SER A 322 -11.82 -17.28 29.18
CA SER A 322 -12.93 -17.68 28.30
C SER A 322 -14.24 -17.02 28.75
N ALA A 323 -15.09 -16.63 27.81
CA ALA A 323 -16.46 -16.19 28.06
C ALA A 323 -17.39 -17.31 28.57
N SER A 324 -17.04 -18.60 28.36
CA SER A 324 -17.84 -19.75 28.80
C SER A 324 -17.62 -20.14 30.28
N ASP A 325 -16.41 -19.92 30.81
CA ASP A 325 -16.04 -20.16 32.22
C ASP A 325 -16.06 -18.86 33.03
N GLY A 326 -15.41 -17.80 32.52
CA GLY A 326 -15.39 -16.45 33.09
C GLY A 326 -14.66 -16.30 34.43
N ALA A 327 -14.52 -17.37 35.21
CA ALA A 327 -13.89 -17.38 36.53
C ALA A 327 -12.42 -17.78 36.47
N THR A 328 -12.09 -18.83 35.71
CA THR A 328 -10.71 -19.32 35.57
C THR A 328 -9.85 -18.31 34.79
N ASN A 329 -8.69 -17.96 35.35
CA ASN A 329 -7.64 -17.26 34.61
C ASN A 329 -6.70 -18.29 33.98
N LEU A 330 -6.62 -18.28 32.65
CA LEU A 330 -5.74 -19.14 31.86
C LEU A 330 -4.35 -18.52 31.67
N ALA A 331 -4.20 -17.21 31.82
CA ALA A 331 -2.89 -16.57 31.76
C ALA A 331 -2.05 -16.95 32.99
N PRO A 332 -0.77 -17.29 32.83
CA PRO A 332 0.06 -17.64 33.96
C PRO A 332 0.31 -16.42 34.87
N PRO A 333 0.43 -16.62 36.20
CA PRO A 333 0.68 -15.54 37.13
C PRO A 333 2.03 -14.87 36.86
N ILE A 334 2.12 -13.55 37.13
CA ILE A 334 3.40 -12.87 37.18
C ILE A 334 4.10 -13.26 38.49
N PRO A 335 5.30 -13.85 38.46
CA PRO A 335 6.01 -14.25 39.67
C PRO A 335 6.46 -13.04 40.50
N ALA A 336 6.57 -13.24 41.81
CA ALA A 336 7.05 -12.21 42.74
C ALA A 336 8.55 -11.91 42.57
N ALA A 337 8.99 -10.75 43.07
CA ALA A 337 10.35 -10.26 42.89
C ALA A 337 11.41 -11.25 43.41
N GLY A 338 12.26 -11.77 42.52
CA GLY A 338 13.30 -12.75 42.85
C GLY A 338 12.83 -14.21 42.94
N GLY A 339 11.60 -14.53 42.54
CA GLY A 339 11.12 -15.91 42.42
C GLY A 339 11.92 -16.72 41.39
N LYS A 340 12.22 -17.99 41.72
CA LYS A 340 12.96 -18.94 40.85
C LYS A 340 12.10 -19.63 39.79
N GLU A 341 10.87 -19.19 39.58
CA GLU A 341 10.00 -19.70 38.51
C GLU A 341 10.43 -19.09 37.17
N GLU A 342 11.59 -19.55 36.69
CA GLU A 342 12.01 -19.46 35.30
C GLU A 342 11.01 -20.25 34.45
N GLY A 343 10.33 -19.60 33.51
CA GLY A 343 9.40 -20.26 32.57
C GLY A 343 8.27 -19.36 32.08
N LEU A 344 7.36 -18.98 32.97
CA LEU A 344 5.99 -18.60 32.59
C LEU A 344 5.80 -17.31 31.76
N TRP A 345 6.71 -16.34 31.88
CA TRP A 345 6.75 -15.14 31.04
C TRP A 345 8.20 -14.85 30.64
N GLY A 346 8.55 -15.18 29.39
CA GLY A 346 9.83 -14.87 28.76
C GLY A 346 9.86 -13.44 28.23
N PHE A 347 11.05 -12.84 28.12
CA PHE A 347 11.23 -11.54 27.48
C PHE A 347 11.90 -11.74 26.11
N SER A 348 11.27 -11.24 25.06
CA SER A 348 11.76 -11.30 23.68
C SER A 348 11.94 -9.86 23.15
N PRO A 349 13.18 -9.40 22.91
CA PRO A 349 13.44 -8.18 22.16
C PRO A 349 13.33 -8.51 20.66
N TRP A 350 12.16 -8.25 20.06
CA TRP A 350 11.93 -8.51 18.62
C TRP A 350 12.72 -7.56 17.73
N ALA A 351 12.85 -6.30 18.17
CA ALA A 351 13.74 -5.30 17.58
C ALA A 351 14.08 -4.24 18.63
N ALA A 352 15.32 -3.75 18.64
CA ALA A 352 15.69 -2.54 19.37
C ALA A 352 16.81 -1.82 18.61
N GLY A 353 16.64 -0.53 18.33
CA GLY A 353 17.67 0.25 17.63
C GLY A 353 18.98 0.44 18.41
N VAL A 354 18.95 0.20 19.73
CA VAL A 354 20.11 0.11 20.63
C VAL A 354 19.79 -0.95 21.70
N GLU A 355 20.19 -2.20 21.50
CA GLU A 355 19.86 -3.30 22.42
C GLU A 355 20.31 -3.04 23.86
N GLU A 356 21.47 -2.40 24.06
CA GLU A 356 22.01 -2.10 25.40
C GLU A 356 21.18 -1.06 26.17
N ALA A 357 20.29 -0.34 25.48
CA ALA A 357 19.36 0.59 26.08
C ALA A 357 18.01 -0.05 26.47
N LEU A 358 17.81 -1.33 26.16
CA LEU A 358 16.62 -2.10 26.49
C LEU A 358 16.86 -2.96 27.74
N VAL A 359 16.10 -2.68 28.79
CA VAL A 359 16.20 -3.37 30.09
C VAL A 359 14.87 -4.00 30.43
N SER A 360 14.88 -5.29 30.75
CA SER A 360 13.72 -6.03 31.26
C SER A 360 13.90 -6.36 32.74
N GLU A 361 12.91 -6.03 33.56
CA GLU A 361 12.92 -6.23 35.01
C GLU A 361 11.64 -6.97 35.45
N ARG A 362 11.78 -8.03 36.26
CA ARG A 362 10.63 -8.63 36.97
C ARG A 362 10.51 -7.96 38.34
N GLY A 363 9.45 -7.18 38.53
CA GLY A 363 9.09 -6.53 39.79
C GLY A 363 8.19 -7.41 40.66
N ASP A 364 7.73 -6.86 41.78
CA ASP A 364 6.82 -7.57 42.69
C ASP A 364 5.40 -7.61 42.09
N GLY A 365 5.06 -8.71 41.41
CA GLY A 365 3.78 -8.89 40.71
C GLY A 365 3.62 -8.05 39.44
N ALA A 366 4.72 -7.50 38.89
CA ALA A 366 4.72 -6.69 37.67
C ALA A 366 5.89 -7.05 36.74
N LEU A 367 5.65 -6.98 35.43
CA LEU A 367 6.65 -7.13 34.39
C LEU A 367 6.97 -5.76 33.81
N ARG A 368 8.23 -5.33 33.91
CA ARG A 368 8.70 -4.00 33.47
C ARG A 368 9.63 -4.12 32.27
N THR A 369 9.47 -3.22 31.32
CA THR A 369 10.41 -2.98 30.23
C THR A 369 10.78 -1.50 30.24
N ARG A 370 12.05 -1.17 30.14
CA ARG A 370 12.54 0.21 29.97
C ARG A 370 13.38 0.28 28.71
N TYR A 371 13.07 1.24 27.85
CA TYR A 371 13.87 1.56 26.67
C TYR A 371 14.29 3.03 26.70
N SER A 372 15.59 3.29 26.87
CA SER A 372 16.12 4.65 27.06
C SER A 372 17.41 4.90 26.27
N PRO A 373 17.36 4.83 24.93
CA PRO A 373 18.51 5.03 24.05
C PRO A 373 19.02 6.46 24.11
N THR A 374 20.33 6.63 23.95
CA THR A 374 20.92 7.96 23.73
C THR A 374 20.72 8.36 22.26
N LEU A 375 19.91 9.39 22.05
CA LEU A 375 19.72 9.98 20.72
C LEU A 375 20.77 11.07 20.48
N SER A 376 21.16 11.25 19.21
CA SER A 376 21.94 12.44 18.82
C SER A 376 21.00 13.62 18.58
N ASP A 377 21.58 14.75 18.16
CA ASP A 377 20.82 15.76 17.43
C ASP A 377 20.03 15.11 16.29
N SER A 378 18.83 15.61 16.05
CA SER A 378 17.96 15.22 14.94
C SER A 378 18.73 15.30 13.62
N PRO A 379 18.65 14.29 12.73
CA PRO A 379 19.22 14.41 11.38
C PRO A 379 18.62 15.63 10.69
N SER A 380 19.45 16.36 9.94
CA SER A 380 18.95 17.55 9.24
C SER A 380 17.89 17.14 8.22
N ALA A 381 16.78 17.89 8.17
CA ALA A 381 15.66 17.54 7.30
C ALA A 381 16.09 17.41 5.82
N ARG A 382 17.11 18.15 5.40
CA ARG A 382 17.72 18.06 4.07
C ARG A 382 18.35 16.70 3.77
N TRP A 383 19.00 16.06 4.75
CA TRP A 383 19.57 14.72 4.59
C TRP A 383 18.48 13.66 4.43
N VAL A 384 17.38 13.83 5.16
CA VAL A 384 16.18 12.99 5.05
C VAL A 384 15.50 13.18 3.69
N GLU A 385 15.30 14.43 3.26
CA GLU A 385 14.80 14.77 1.92
C GLU A 385 15.67 14.17 0.81
N ASP A 386 16.98 14.38 0.82
CA ASP A 386 17.91 13.84 -0.18
C ASP A 386 17.85 12.31 -0.27
N TRP A 387 17.66 11.61 0.85
CA TRP A 387 17.53 10.15 0.89
C TRP A 387 16.23 9.67 0.25
N PHE A 388 15.07 10.21 0.66
CA PHE A 388 13.77 9.83 0.06
C PHE A 388 13.64 10.31 -1.40
N ASP A 389 14.33 11.38 -1.78
CA ASP A 389 14.47 11.79 -3.18
C ASP A 389 15.31 10.82 -3.99
N PHE A 390 16.44 10.36 -3.45
CA PHE A 390 17.27 9.35 -4.09
C PHE A 390 16.54 8.01 -4.24
N THR A 391 16.01 7.44 -3.14
CA THR A 391 15.37 6.10 -3.18
C THR A 391 14.17 6.10 -4.10
N GLY A 392 13.29 7.10 -4.00
CA GLY A 392 12.11 7.20 -4.85
C GLY A 392 12.43 7.44 -6.33
N ASN A 393 13.52 8.12 -6.66
CA ASN A 393 14.00 8.23 -8.05
C ASN A 393 14.62 6.92 -8.53
N ALA A 394 15.40 6.24 -7.69
CA ALA A 394 16.05 4.98 -8.05
C ALA A 394 15.05 3.85 -8.31
N VAL A 395 13.98 3.75 -7.51
CA VAL A 395 12.89 2.80 -7.76
C VAL A 395 12.13 3.15 -9.03
N ALA A 396 11.85 4.44 -9.28
CA ALA A 396 11.20 4.87 -10.53
C ALA A 396 12.04 4.53 -11.78
N GLU A 397 13.36 4.71 -11.74
CA GLU A 397 14.26 4.29 -12.81
C GLU A 397 14.36 2.77 -12.94
N PHE A 398 14.33 2.01 -11.84
CA PHE A 398 14.33 0.55 -11.88
C PHE A 398 13.05 0.00 -12.53
N ILE A 399 11.88 0.52 -12.15
CA ILE A 399 10.59 0.21 -12.78
C ILE A 399 10.61 0.57 -14.27
N GLY A 400 11.19 1.73 -14.61
CA GLY A 400 11.39 2.18 -15.98
C GLY A 400 12.32 1.27 -16.81
N HIS A 401 13.39 0.76 -16.20
CA HIS A 401 14.32 -0.19 -16.82
C HIS A 401 13.62 -1.49 -17.22
N VAL A 402 12.75 -2.06 -16.37
CA VAL A 402 11.98 -3.26 -16.76
C VAL A 402 11.06 -2.98 -17.96
N ALA A 403 10.47 -1.78 -18.01
CA ALA A 403 9.68 -1.37 -19.17
C ALA A 403 10.53 -1.22 -20.45
N ASP A 404 11.77 -0.76 -20.34
CA ASP A 404 12.70 -0.69 -21.47
C ASP A 404 13.11 -2.10 -21.96
N VAL A 405 13.35 -3.06 -21.05
CA VAL A 405 13.62 -4.47 -21.42
C VAL A 405 12.41 -5.12 -22.14
N ILE A 406 11.18 -4.80 -21.72
CA ILE A 406 9.95 -5.23 -22.41
C ILE A 406 9.89 -4.64 -23.82
N ARG A 407 10.17 -3.35 -24.00
CA ARG A 407 10.17 -2.68 -25.33
C ARG A 407 11.23 -3.24 -26.26
N ASP A 408 12.38 -3.61 -25.73
CA ASP A 408 13.46 -4.31 -26.44
C ASP A 408 13.01 -5.68 -26.98
N ALA A 409 12.20 -6.42 -26.20
CA ALA A 409 11.73 -7.77 -26.53
C ALA A 409 10.45 -7.78 -27.40
N ALA A 410 9.55 -6.82 -27.21
CA ALA A 410 8.32 -6.64 -27.99
C ALA A 410 8.17 -5.18 -28.49
N PRO A 411 8.91 -4.77 -29.54
CA PRO A 411 8.92 -3.39 -30.02
C PRO A 411 7.54 -2.86 -30.44
N GLY A 412 7.07 -1.84 -29.72
CA GLY A 412 5.77 -1.19 -29.99
C GLY A 412 4.58 -1.82 -29.26
N ALA A 413 4.80 -2.82 -28.40
CA ALA A 413 3.78 -3.27 -27.46
C ALA A 413 3.53 -2.19 -26.38
N PRO A 414 2.26 -1.85 -26.08
CA PRO A 414 1.93 -0.95 -24.98
C PRO A 414 2.38 -1.48 -23.62
N ILE A 415 2.83 -0.57 -22.75
CA ILE A 415 3.14 -0.88 -21.35
C ILE A 415 2.21 -0.09 -20.44
N VAL A 416 1.54 -0.82 -19.56
CA VAL A 416 0.69 -0.27 -18.50
C VAL A 416 1.40 -0.54 -17.18
N THR A 417 1.67 0.46 -16.34
CA THR A 417 2.26 0.15 -15.01
C THR A 417 1.26 -0.58 -14.11
N TYR A 418 1.71 -1.25 -13.05
CA TYR A 418 0.86 -1.71 -11.94
C TYR A 418 1.54 -1.26 -10.64
N LEU A 419 1.08 -0.14 -10.08
CA LEU A 419 1.63 0.44 -8.86
C LEU A 419 0.71 0.18 -7.64
N THR A 420 1.32 -0.34 -6.58
CA THR A 420 0.74 -0.41 -5.22
C THR A 420 0.40 0.99 -4.69
N PHE A 421 -0.57 1.08 -3.77
CA PHE A 421 -1.22 2.26 -3.16
C PHE A 421 -0.37 3.50 -2.78
N SER A 422 0.33 4.12 -3.72
CA SER A 422 1.26 5.24 -3.51
C SER A 422 0.56 6.60 -3.40
N PHE A 423 -0.60 6.61 -2.75
CA PHE A 423 -1.63 7.66 -2.76
C PHE A 423 -1.89 8.12 -1.33
N ALA A 424 -0.81 8.59 -0.68
CA ALA A 424 -0.71 8.82 0.74
C ALA A 424 -1.88 9.62 1.36
N ALA A 425 -2.19 10.80 0.81
CA ALA A 425 -3.25 11.65 1.36
C ALA A 425 -4.67 11.15 1.03
N PRO A 426 -4.99 10.69 -0.20
CA PRO A 426 -6.28 10.07 -0.47
C PRO A 426 -6.63 8.85 0.39
N PHE A 427 -5.67 7.97 0.71
CA PHE A 427 -5.97 6.69 1.40
C PHE A 427 -5.58 6.64 2.87
N ASN A 428 -4.87 7.64 3.42
CA ASN A 428 -4.27 7.60 4.76
C ASN A 428 -3.24 6.46 4.95
N TRP A 429 -2.66 5.98 3.84
CA TRP A 429 -1.64 4.94 3.83
C TRP A 429 -0.49 5.41 2.93
N ASP A 430 0.65 5.73 3.54
CA ASP A 430 1.79 6.31 2.82
C ASP A 430 2.79 5.25 2.36
N TYR A 431 2.44 4.54 1.28
CA TYR A 431 3.38 3.71 0.53
C TYR A 431 4.54 4.51 -0.07
N SER A 432 4.40 5.82 -0.24
CA SER A 432 5.44 6.67 -0.81
C SER A 432 6.63 6.84 0.15
N TYR A 433 6.43 6.82 1.47
CA TYR A 433 7.54 6.71 2.44
C TYR A 433 7.75 5.31 2.99
N GLN A 434 6.70 4.47 3.11
CA GLN A 434 6.88 3.10 3.58
C GLN A 434 7.63 2.24 2.55
N HIS A 435 7.37 2.44 1.24
CA HIS A 435 7.90 1.61 0.15
C HIS A 435 8.60 2.39 -0.97
N ASN A 436 8.84 3.70 -0.78
CA ASN A 436 9.55 4.58 -1.72
C ASN A 436 8.94 4.64 -3.15
N ILE A 437 7.68 4.26 -3.33
CA ILE A 437 7.02 4.31 -4.64
C ILE A 437 6.32 5.67 -4.77
N HIS A 438 6.65 6.43 -5.81
CA HIS A 438 6.03 7.72 -6.07
C HIS A 438 5.50 7.74 -7.51
N PRO A 439 4.17 7.78 -7.75
CA PRO A 439 3.61 7.66 -9.09
C PRO A 439 4.21 8.70 -10.04
N TRP A 440 4.26 9.96 -9.60
CA TRP A 440 4.81 11.07 -10.37
C TRP A 440 6.28 10.91 -10.76
N ARG A 441 7.08 10.16 -9.98
CA ARG A 441 8.46 9.82 -10.35
C ARG A 441 8.48 8.73 -11.41
N VAL A 442 7.66 7.69 -11.27
CA VAL A 442 7.58 6.57 -12.22
C VAL A 442 7.30 7.07 -13.64
N PHE A 443 6.29 7.92 -13.87
CA PHE A 443 5.94 8.42 -15.22
C PHE A 443 6.77 9.62 -15.68
N SER A 444 7.60 10.18 -14.77
CA SER A 444 8.67 11.09 -15.18
C SER A 444 9.91 10.32 -15.66
N ALA A 445 10.16 9.11 -15.12
CA ALA A 445 11.28 8.27 -15.54
C ALA A 445 11.12 7.75 -16.97
N ARG A 446 9.94 7.22 -17.33
CA ARG A 446 9.64 6.73 -18.69
C ARG A 446 8.22 7.09 -19.13
N HIS A 447 8.00 7.09 -20.44
CA HIS A 447 6.65 7.07 -21.00
C HIS A 447 5.99 5.71 -20.71
N TYR A 448 4.68 5.71 -20.52
CA TYR A 448 3.83 4.52 -20.45
C TYR A 448 2.52 4.82 -21.16
N GLU A 449 2.00 3.82 -21.85
CA GLU A 449 0.72 3.86 -22.56
C GLU A 449 -0.46 3.77 -21.59
N GLY A 450 -0.24 3.24 -20.38
CA GLY A 450 -1.21 3.31 -19.28
C GLY A 450 -0.58 3.29 -17.89
N LEU A 451 -1.39 3.70 -16.92
CA LEU A 451 -1.00 3.81 -15.52
C LEU A 451 -1.97 3.02 -14.66
N GLY A 452 -1.71 1.73 -14.46
CA GLY A 452 -2.45 0.92 -13.51
C GLY A 452 -2.10 1.29 -12.08
N MET A 453 -3.14 1.57 -11.31
CA MET A 453 -3.06 1.92 -9.90
C MET A 453 -3.97 1.01 -9.09
N GLN A 454 -3.41 0.36 -8.07
CA GLN A 454 -4.14 -0.31 -7.00
C GLN A 454 -4.91 0.75 -6.19
N LEU A 455 -6.24 0.66 -6.17
CA LEU A 455 -7.11 1.70 -5.60
C LEU A 455 -8.32 1.09 -4.88
N ALA A 456 -8.49 1.46 -3.61
CA ALA A 456 -9.53 0.91 -2.75
C ALA A 456 -10.88 1.60 -2.99
N ALA A 457 -11.94 0.80 -3.14
CA ALA A 457 -13.31 1.27 -3.25
C ALA A 457 -13.91 1.91 -1.97
N ALA A 458 -13.21 1.84 -0.83
CA ALA A 458 -13.53 2.49 0.44
C ALA A 458 -15.01 2.41 0.90
N ASP A 459 -15.60 1.20 0.87
CA ASP A 459 -17.05 0.96 1.14
C ASP A 459 -18.00 1.81 0.26
N GLY A 460 -17.61 2.09 -0.99
CA GLY A 460 -18.37 2.91 -1.92
C GLY A 460 -18.08 4.42 -1.85
N ASP A 461 -17.13 4.85 -1.02
CA ASP A 461 -16.63 6.24 -1.05
C ASP A 461 -15.65 6.45 -2.20
N PHE A 462 -16.22 6.55 -3.41
CA PHE A 462 -15.52 6.76 -4.69
C PHE A 462 -14.54 7.93 -4.71
N HIS A 463 -14.60 8.87 -3.76
CA HIS A 463 -13.64 9.97 -3.62
C HIS A 463 -12.18 9.50 -3.49
N HIS A 464 -11.97 8.34 -2.87
CA HIS A 464 -10.65 7.72 -2.75
C HIS A 464 -10.02 7.46 -4.13
N ILE A 465 -10.80 6.86 -5.04
CA ILE A 465 -10.38 6.55 -6.42
C ILE A 465 -10.29 7.80 -7.28
N THR A 466 -11.28 8.70 -7.21
CA THR A 466 -11.27 9.91 -8.04
C THR A 466 -10.12 10.85 -7.67
N ALA A 467 -9.73 10.89 -6.38
CA ALA A 467 -8.53 11.59 -5.92
C ALA A 467 -7.23 10.92 -6.40
N GLY A 468 -7.15 9.58 -6.37
CA GLY A 468 -6.01 8.85 -6.96
C GLY A 468 -5.82 9.20 -8.45
N VAL A 469 -6.90 9.16 -9.22
CA VAL A 469 -6.93 9.55 -10.64
C VAL A 469 -6.56 11.05 -10.83
N ASP A 470 -7.07 11.96 -10.00
CA ASP A 470 -6.79 13.41 -10.10
C ASP A 470 -5.33 13.80 -9.81
N MET A 471 -4.59 12.95 -9.09
CA MET A 471 -3.15 13.15 -8.82
C MET A 471 -2.27 12.81 -10.01
N VAL A 472 -2.69 11.88 -10.88
CA VAL A 472 -1.82 11.34 -11.93
C VAL A 472 -2.29 11.57 -13.36
N ARG A 473 -3.59 11.85 -13.60
CA ARG A 473 -4.15 12.04 -14.96
C ARG A 473 -3.52 13.19 -15.77
N HIS A 474 -2.74 14.03 -15.12
CA HIS A 474 -1.99 15.12 -15.76
C HIS A 474 -0.57 14.69 -16.21
N GLN A 475 -0.20 13.42 -15.98
CA GLN A 475 1.11 12.83 -16.21
C GLN A 475 1.05 11.67 -17.23
N GLY A 476 -0.12 11.05 -17.39
CA GLY A 476 -0.37 9.96 -18.33
C GLY A 476 -1.84 9.54 -18.32
N GLU A 477 -2.16 8.40 -18.96
CA GLU A 477 -3.50 7.82 -18.98
C GLU A 477 -3.73 6.87 -17.80
N PRO A 478 -4.54 7.22 -16.79
CA PRO A 478 -4.75 6.38 -15.62
C PRO A 478 -5.66 5.19 -15.94
N TRP A 479 -5.37 4.07 -15.30
CA TRP A 479 -6.10 2.81 -15.33
C TRP A 479 -6.37 2.38 -13.89
N LEU A 480 -7.58 1.87 -13.64
CA LEU A 480 -7.94 1.27 -12.37
C LEU A 480 -7.52 -0.21 -12.49
N ILE A 481 -6.40 -0.61 -11.89
CA ILE A 481 -5.93 -2.01 -11.91
C ILE A 481 -5.88 -2.48 -10.47
N ASP A 482 -6.53 -3.61 -10.19
CA ASP A 482 -6.89 -3.98 -8.82
C ASP A 482 -7.73 -2.86 -8.17
N LEU A 483 -8.91 -2.69 -8.76
CA LEU A 483 -9.99 -1.91 -8.21
C LEU A 483 -10.80 -2.75 -7.21
N GLN A 484 -10.20 -3.21 -6.10
CA GLN A 484 -10.97 -3.62 -4.90
C GLN A 484 -10.16 -3.87 -3.61
N ASP A 485 -8.83 -4.06 -3.66
CA ASP A 485 -8.06 -4.37 -2.45
C ASP A 485 -8.16 -3.31 -1.32
N PHE A 486 -7.87 -3.73 -0.09
CA PHE A 486 -8.09 -3.04 1.17
C PHE A 486 -9.54 -2.55 1.33
N THR A 487 -10.55 -3.35 0.97
CA THR A 487 -11.97 -3.05 1.25
C THR A 487 -12.79 -4.30 1.58
N ALA A 488 -14.07 -4.11 1.92
CA ALA A 488 -15.04 -5.19 1.95
C ALA A 488 -15.34 -5.83 0.56
N GLY A 489 -14.62 -5.45 -0.51
CA GLY A 489 -14.58 -6.14 -1.79
C GLY A 489 -15.93 -6.23 -2.50
N VAL A 490 -16.21 -7.38 -3.10
CA VAL A 490 -17.48 -7.69 -3.76
C VAL A 490 -18.68 -7.52 -2.82
N TRP A 491 -18.46 -7.59 -1.50
CA TRP A 491 -19.50 -7.40 -0.50
C TRP A 491 -19.92 -5.95 -0.24
N ILE A 492 -19.31 -4.95 -0.90
CA ILE A 492 -19.89 -3.58 -0.90
C ILE A 492 -21.17 -3.50 -1.74
N GLY A 493 -21.41 -4.49 -2.61
CA GLY A 493 -22.58 -4.60 -3.47
C GLY A 493 -22.41 -3.92 -4.83
N SER A 494 -23.13 -4.45 -5.83
CA SER A 494 -23.10 -4.05 -7.24
C SER A 494 -23.33 -2.55 -7.46
N GLN A 495 -24.30 -1.94 -6.76
CA GLN A 495 -24.59 -0.51 -6.88
C GLN A 495 -23.39 0.35 -6.46
N ALA A 496 -22.77 0.03 -5.32
CA ALA A 496 -21.64 0.79 -4.81
C ALA A 496 -20.42 0.64 -5.73
N MET A 497 -20.13 -0.57 -6.20
CA MET A 497 -19.02 -0.84 -7.12
C MET A 497 -19.25 -0.24 -8.52
N THR A 498 -20.49 -0.24 -9.02
CA THR A 498 -20.87 0.44 -10.28
C THR A 498 -20.61 1.94 -10.18
N ARG A 499 -21.15 2.61 -9.14
CA ARG A 499 -20.91 4.04 -8.90
C ARG A 499 -19.43 4.36 -8.78
N THR A 500 -18.69 3.50 -8.10
CA THR A 500 -17.24 3.62 -7.88
C THR A 500 -16.46 3.56 -9.21
N THR A 501 -16.77 2.55 -10.02
CA THR A 501 -16.22 2.35 -11.36
C THR A 501 -16.47 3.55 -12.27
N LEU A 502 -17.74 3.96 -12.37
CA LEU A 502 -18.16 5.06 -13.23
C LEU A 502 -17.53 6.39 -12.79
N SER A 503 -17.36 6.61 -11.48
CA SER A 503 -16.71 7.81 -10.95
C SER A 503 -15.22 7.85 -11.32
N GLY A 504 -14.51 6.73 -11.24
CA GLY A 504 -13.10 6.64 -11.66
C GLY A 504 -12.92 6.93 -13.16
N ILE A 505 -13.79 6.38 -14.00
CA ILE A 505 -13.82 6.65 -15.46
C ILE A 505 -14.15 8.13 -15.73
N ALA A 506 -15.17 8.69 -15.08
CA ALA A 506 -15.55 10.10 -15.21
C ALA A 506 -14.47 11.06 -14.68
N SER A 507 -13.62 10.60 -13.76
CA SER A 507 -12.41 11.32 -13.33
C SER A 507 -11.23 11.18 -14.29
N GLY A 508 -11.33 10.35 -15.34
CA GLY A 508 -10.35 10.26 -16.41
C GLY A 508 -9.69 8.89 -16.58
N ALA A 509 -10.11 7.84 -15.87
CA ALA A 509 -9.59 6.49 -16.13
C ALA A 509 -9.88 6.02 -17.58
N ARG A 510 -9.01 5.15 -18.09
CA ARG A 510 -9.02 4.64 -19.49
C ARG A 510 -9.15 3.13 -19.60
N GLY A 511 -9.00 2.42 -18.48
CA GLY A 511 -9.34 1.00 -18.36
C GLY A 511 -9.62 0.61 -16.91
N VAL A 512 -10.32 -0.51 -16.74
CA VAL A 512 -10.73 -1.04 -15.44
C VAL A 512 -10.46 -2.54 -15.37
N VAL A 513 -9.68 -2.96 -14.38
CA VAL A 513 -9.40 -4.36 -14.06
C VAL A 513 -9.63 -4.54 -12.56
N TYR A 514 -10.65 -5.31 -12.19
CA TYR A 514 -10.91 -5.62 -10.77
C TYR A 514 -10.07 -6.83 -10.33
N TYR A 515 -9.59 -6.80 -9.09
CA TYR A 515 -9.10 -8.00 -8.43
C TYR A 515 -10.31 -8.63 -7.68
N CYS A 516 -10.64 -9.91 -7.85
CA CYS A 516 -10.21 -10.80 -8.95
C CYS A 516 -11.39 -11.65 -9.45
N TRP A 517 -11.18 -12.42 -10.52
CA TRP A 517 -12.23 -13.28 -11.05
C TRP A 517 -12.61 -14.38 -10.05
N TRP A 518 -11.65 -15.23 -9.69
CA TRP A 518 -11.73 -16.19 -8.59
C TRP A 518 -10.33 -16.56 -8.07
N GLY A 519 -10.20 -16.74 -6.76
CA GLY A 519 -9.01 -17.20 -6.07
C GLY A 519 -8.76 -16.54 -4.71
N THR A 520 -9.42 -15.43 -4.41
CA THR A 520 -9.25 -14.65 -3.17
C THR A 520 -10.62 -14.29 -2.58
N PRO A 521 -11.13 -15.04 -1.57
CA PRO A 521 -12.54 -15.03 -1.15
C PRO A 521 -13.21 -13.69 -0.77
N ASP A 522 -12.44 -12.68 -0.37
CA ASP A 522 -12.98 -11.34 -0.07
C ASP A 522 -13.24 -10.51 -1.35
N TYR A 523 -12.71 -10.95 -2.51
CA TYR A 523 -12.64 -10.24 -3.79
C TYR A 523 -13.12 -11.04 -5.01
N ASP A 524 -13.57 -12.28 -4.81
CA ASP A 524 -14.03 -13.16 -5.90
C ASP A 524 -15.32 -12.64 -6.55
N PHE A 525 -15.26 -12.22 -7.81
CA PHE A 525 -16.45 -11.78 -8.55
C PHE A 525 -17.30 -12.93 -9.08
N TYR A 526 -16.67 -14.07 -9.38
CA TYR A 526 -17.36 -15.23 -9.93
C TYR A 526 -18.42 -15.77 -8.95
N ASN A 527 -19.68 -15.81 -9.40
CA ASN A 527 -20.86 -16.31 -8.67
C ASN A 527 -21.21 -15.62 -7.33
N VAL A 528 -20.71 -14.39 -7.05
CA VAL A 528 -21.04 -13.69 -5.78
C VAL A 528 -22.25 -12.75 -5.87
N TRP A 529 -22.53 -12.15 -7.03
CA TRP A 529 -23.70 -11.27 -7.21
C TRP A 529 -24.86 -11.96 -7.95
N PRO A 530 -26.11 -11.48 -7.79
CA PRO A 530 -27.25 -11.93 -8.58
C PRO A 530 -27.03 -11.82 -10.09
N ASP A 531 -27.63 -12.75 -10.85
CA ASP A 531 -27.58 -12.83 -12.31
C ASP A 531 -27.80 -11.46 -12.98
N GLY A 532 -26.88 -11.08 -13.86
CA GLY A 532 -26.95 -9.83 -14.63
C GLY A 532 -26.45 -8.56 -13.92
N GLU A 533 -26.27 -8.55 -12.59
CA GLU A 533 -25.72 -7.36 -11.91
C GLU A 533 -24.25 -7.10 -12.30
N LEU A 534 -23.47 -8.18 -12.47
CA LEU A 534 -22.09 -8.11 -12.94
C LEU A 534 -21.99 -7.60 -14.38
N GLU A 535 -22.79 -8.17 -15.29
CA GLU A 535 -22.86 -7.76 -16.70
C GLU A 535 -23.27 -6.29 -16.82
N ALA A 536 -24.27 -5.85 -16.06
CA ALA A 536 -24.74 -4.47 -16.03
C ALA A 536 -23.64 -3.48 -15.60
N MET A 537 -22.89 -3.81 -14.54
CA MET A 537 -21.75 -3.00 -14.09
C MET A 537 -20.68 -2.89 -15.19
N LEU A 538 -20.27 -4.02 -15.77
CA LEU A 538 -19.24 -4.06 -16.81
C LEU A 538 -19.69 -3.32 -18.08
N SER A 539 -20.96 -3.45 -18.46
CA SER A 539 -21.54 -2.73 -19.60
C SER A 539 -21.61 -1.23 -19.37
N ALA A 540 -22.02 -0.78 -18.17
CA ALA A 540 -22.03 0.64 -17.82
C ALA A 540 -20.61 1.24 -17.86
N GLY A 541 -19.61 0.51 -17.38
CA GLY A 541 -18.20 0.89 -17.48
C GLY A 541 -17.72 1.06 -18.92
N ARG A 542 -18.03 0.09 -19.80
CA ARG A 542 -17.71 0.18 -21.24
C ARG A 542 -18.40 1.36 -21.92
N ASP A 543 -19.70 1.52 -21.69
CA ASP A 543 -20.50 2.61 -22.26
C ASP A 543 -19.93 3.98 -21.88
N LEU A 544 -19.50 4.16 -20.63
CA LEU A 544 -18.92 5.41 -20.18
C LEU A 544 -17.50 5.62 -20.76
N LEU A 545 -16.65 4.58 -20.80
CA LEU A 545 -15.33 4.67 -21.44
C LEU A 545 -15.44 5.09 -22.92
N ALA A 546 -16.38 4.49 -23.67
CA ALA A 546 -16.63 4.85 -25.07
C ALA A 546 -17.13 6.29 -25.23
N ARG A 547 -17.99 6.79 -24.32
CA ARG A 547 -18.43 8.20 -24.31
C ARG A 547 -17.31 9.18 -23.95
N CYS A 548 -16.32 8.72 -23.18
CA CYS A 548 -15.15 9.49 -22.77
C CYS A 548 -14.02 9.48 -23.83
N GLU A 549 -14.13 8.70 -24.91
CA GLU A 549 -13.09 8.58 -25.93
C GLU A 549 -12.77 9.93 -26.58
N GLY A 550 -11.47 10.24 -26.69
CA GLY A 550 -10.97 11.51 -27.26
C GLY A 550 -11.28 12.77 -26.45
N GLY A 551 -11.98 12.66 -25.31
CA GLY A 551 -12.21 13.75 -24.37
C GLY A 551 -11.30 13.69 -23.14
N ALA A 552 -11.43 14.67 -22.26
CA ALA A 552 -10.72 14.73 -20.99
C ALA A 552 -11.57 15.37 -19.89
N PRO A 553 -11.34 15.06 -18.59
CA PRO A 553 -11.91 15.82 -17.49
C PRO A 553 -11.50 17.30 -17.59
N ALA A 554 -12.43 18.20 -17.27
CA ALA A 554 -12.07 19.60 -17.06
C ALA A 554 -11.21 19.76 -15.80
N VAL A 555 -10.45 20.85 -15.72
CA VAL A 555 -9.71 21.24 -14.52
C VAL A 555 -9.96 22.73 -14.24
N ASP A 556 -10.50 23.01 -13.07
CA ASP A 556 -10.90 24.34 -12.59
C ASP A 556 -10.03 24.81 -11.42
N VAL A 557 -9.51 23.89 -10.60
CA VAL A 557 -8.79 24.18 -9.35
C VAL A 557 -7.63 23.21 -9.15
N ALA A 558 -6.52 23.71 -8.63
CA ALA A 558 -5.41 22.91 -8.15
C ALA A 558 -5.43 22.81 -6.62
N ILE A 559 -5.16 21.62 -6.08
CA ILE A 559 -4.89 21.43 -4.64
C ILE A 559 -3.51 20.83 -4.41
N LEU A 560 -2.81 21.32 -3.40
CA LEU A 560 -1.52 20.74 -3.00
C LEU A 560 -1.75 19.39 -2.30
N HIS A 561 -1.15 18.32 -2.82
CA HIS A 561 -0.99 17.09 -2.06
C HIS A 561 -0.13 17.39 -0.83
N PRO A 562 -0.53 17.01 0.40
CA PRO A 562 0.27 17.23 1.59
C PRO A 562 1.43 16.23 1.64
N MET A 563 2.38 16.37 0.72
CA MET A 563 3.68 15.71 0.78
C MET A 563 4.43 16.24 1.99
N THR A 564 4.35 15.51 3.11
CA THR A 564 5.20 15.77 4.26
C THR A 564 6.06 14.56 4.46
N VAL A 565 7.38 14.73 4.34
CA VAL A 565 8.35 13.86 5.01
C VAL A 565 7.92 13.90 6.48
N PRO A 566 7.40 12.80 7.08
CA PRO A 566 6.59 12.91 8.29
C PRO A 566 7.51 12.98 9.51
N TYR A 567 8.11 14.16 9.69
CA TYR A 567 9.12 14.47 10.69
C TYR A 567 8.56 15.43 11.75
N ALA A 568 8.77 15.12 13.03
CA ALA A 568 8.25 15.90 14.15
C ALA A 568 8.66 17.38 14.07
N GLY A 569 7.69 18.29 14.15
CA GLY A 569 7.90 19.74 14.07
C GLY A 569 7.75 20.35 12.67
N ARG A 570 7.53 19.54 11.62
CA ARG A 570 6.88 20.00 10.38
C ARG A 570 5.38 19.68 10.48
N GLY A 571 4.53 20.60 9.99
CA GLY A 571 3.08 20.48 10.16
C GLY A 571 2.57 19.11 9.72
N GLU A 572 1.85 18.43 10.60
CA GLU A 572 1.44 17.04 10.41
C GLU A 572 0.63 16.87 9.11
N PRO A 573 0.81 15.75 8.37
CA PRO A 573 -0.11 15.41 7.29
C PRO A 573 -1.50 15.24 7.89
N ASP A 574 -2.44 16.10 7.51
CA ASP A 574 -3.84 15.94 7.85
C ASP A 574 -4.64 15.49 6.61
N PRO A 575 -4.63 14.17 6.32
CA PRO A 575 -5.37 13.63 5.18
C PRO A 575 -6.90 13.70 5.41
N GLY A 576 -7.36 13.83 6.66
CA GLY A 576 -8.77 14.07 6.97
C GLY A 576 -9.26 15.45 6.54
N ARG A 577 -8.40 16.48 6.67
CA ARG A 577 -8.61 17.83 6.11
C ARG A 577 -8.40 17.85 4.60
N PHE A 578 -7.43 17.09 4.08
CA PHE A 578 -7.24 16.94 2.64
C PHE A 578 -8.49 16.38 1.97
N MET A 579 -9.05 15.28 2.48
CA MET A 579 -10.26 14.68 1.95
C MET A 579 -11.51 15.51 2.21
N LEU A 580 -11.58 16.29 3.30
CA LEU A 580 -12.63 17.30 3.48
C LEU A 580 -12.58 18.37 2.37
N LEU A 581 -11.39 18.91 2.06
CA LEU A 581 -11.20 19.87 0.98
C LEU A 581 -11.54 19.27 -0.40
N TYR A 582 -11.06 18.06 -0.67
CA TYR A 582 -11.31 17.35 -1.92
C TYR A 582 -12.82 17.10 -2.14
N LYS A 583 -13.51 16.53 -1.15
CA LYS A 583 -14.96 16.31 -1.17
C LYS A 583 -15.74 17.62 -1.35
N ALA A 584 -15.35 18.69 -0.66
CA ALA A 584 -16.01 19.99 -0.81
C ALA A 584 -15.87 20.58 -2.22
N LEU A 585 -14.75 20.34 -2.90
CA LEU A 585 -14.56 20.77 -4.30
C LEU A 585 -15.34 19.88 -5.29
N ARG A 586 -15.41 18.56 -5.05
CA ARG A 586 -16.25 17.65 -5.85
C ARG A 586 -17.74 17.94 -5.69
N ARG A 587 -18.18 18.29 -4.48
CA ARG A 587 -19.54 18.75 -4.19
C ARG A 587 -19.96 19.99 -4.99
N LEU A 588 -19.01 20.84 -5.38
CA LEU A 588 -19.22 22.01 -6.26
C LEU A 588 -19.20 21.68 -7.77
N GLY A 589 -19.04 20.41 -8.16
CA GLY A 589 -18.95 19.99 -9.56
C GLY A 589 -17.69 20.51 -10.27
N LEU A 590 -16.61 20.76 -9.53
CA LEU A 590 -15.34 21.28 -10.04
C LEU A 590 -14.39 20.16 -10.47
N GLY A 591 -13.64 20.42 -11.53
CA GLY A 591 -12.52 19.60 -11.97
C GLY A 591 -11.27 19.89 -11.15
N ILE A 592 -10.74 18.88 -10.47
CA ILE A 592 -9.61 19.05 -9.53
C ILE A 592 -8.31 18.53 -10.16
N ARG A 593 -7.21 19.25 -9.99
CA ARG A 593 -5.86 18.71 -10.20
C ARG A 593 -5.14 18.65 -8.86
N ILE A 594 -4.66 17.49 -8.47
CA ILE A 594 -3.78 17.37 -7.32
C ILE A 594 -2.33 17.52 -7.83
N VAL A 595 -1.53 18.37 -7.17
CA VAL A 595 -0.14 18.65 -7.52
C VAL A 595 0.81 18.30 -6.38
N ALA A 596 2.03 17.91 -6.70
CA ALA A 596 3.08 17.66 -5.72
C ALA A 596 3.77 18.97 -5.28
N SER A 597 4.02 19.87 -6.22
CA SER A 597 4.63 21.18 -5.99
C SER A 597 3.72 22.35 -6.40
N PRO A 598 3.71 23.48 -5.66
CA PRO A 598 3.08 24.72 -6.13
C PRO A 598 3.61 25.20 -7.50
N SER A 599 4.82 24.80 -7.91
CA SER A 599 5.38 25.14 -9.24
C SER A 599 4.72 24.42 -10.41
N GLU A 600 3.92 23.38 -10.16
CA GLU A 600 3.15 22.64 -11.19
C GLU A 600 1.82 23.32 -11.54
N VAL A 601 1.42 24.32 -10.76
CA VAL A 601 0.13 25.00 -10.89
C VAL A 601 0.18 26.05 -12.01
N PRO A 602 -0.71 25.99 -13.02
CA PRO A 602 -0.82 27.05 -14.02
C PRO A 602 -1.16 28.39 -13.37
N ALA A 603 -0.46 29.46 -13.75
CA ALA A 603 -0.56 30.77 -13.09
C ALA A 603 -1.97 31.41 -13.05
N SER A 604 -2.91 30.94 -13.89
CA SER A 604 -4.31 31.37 -13.93
C SER A 604 -5.27 30.46 -13.16
N MET A 605 -4.79 29.36 -12.58
CA MET A 605 -5.61 28.37 -11.88
C MET A 605 -5.69 28.70 -10.38
N PRO A 606 -6.90 28.76 -9.79
CA PRO A 606 -7.06 28.80 -8.33
C PRO A 606 -6.28 27.66 -7.65
N PHE A 607 -5.54 28.01 -6.60
CA PHE A 607 -4.72 27.07 -5.83
C PHE A 607 -5.17 27.03 -4.37
N LEU A 608 -5.34 25.83 -3.82
CA LEU A 608 -5.77 25.59 -2.44
C LEU A 608 -4.85 24.59 -1.73
N THR A 609 -4.83 24.68 -0.41
CA THR A 609 -3.98 23.95 0.53
C THR A 609 -4.76 23.59 1.79
N LEU A 610 -4.17 22.82 2.71
CA LEU A 610 -4.80 22.52 4.00
C LEU A 610 -5.07 23.76 4.89
N ALA A 611 -4.37 24.88 4.64
CA ALA A 611 -4.61 26.15 5.31
C ALA A 611 -5.93 26.84 4.87
N ASP A 612 -6.49 26.42 3.73
CA ASP A 612 -7.78 26.91 3.23
C ASP A 612 -8.97 26.14 3.85
N VAL A 613 -8.70 25.03 4.54
CA VAL A 613 -9.68 24.39 5.42
C VAL A 613 -9.70 25.21 6.73
N PRO A 614 -10.88 25.62 7.23
CA PRO A 614 -11.01 26.29 8.52
C PRO A 614 -10.70 25.38 9.71
N ALA A 615 -10.16 25.90 10.81
CA ALA A 615 -9.83 25.11 12.00
C ALA A 615 -11.07 24.69 12.84
N ASP A 616 -12.21 25.38 12.64
CA ASP A 616 -13.49 25.09 13.29
C ASP A 616 -14.26 23.92 12.65
N LEU A 617 -13.90 23.49 11.44
CA LEU A 617 -14.54 22.33 10.81
C LEU A 617 -13.84 21.03 11.24
N PRO A 618 -14.60 20.01 11.70
CA PRO A 618 -14.02 18.73 12.05
C PRO A 618 -13.45 18.04 10.80
N ALA A 619 -12.22 17.54 10.91
CA ALA A 619 -11.62 16.72 9.86
C ALA A 619 -12.45 15.44 9.64
N GLN A 620 -12.36 14.86 8.44
CA GLN A 620 -12.91 13.53 8.22
C GLN A 620 -12.14 12.53 9.08
N VAL A 621 -12.83 11.70 9.86
CA VAL A 621 -12.20 10.74 10.78
C VAL A 621 -11.94 9.43 10.04
N ARG A 622 -10.70 8.92 10.13
CA ARG A 622 -10.30 7.57 9.69
C ARG A 622 -11.16 6.55 10.44
N ARG A 623 -12.02 5.79 9.75
CA ARG A 623 -12.72 4.64 10.37
C ARG A 623 -12.22 3.32 9.80
N PHE A 624 -11.89 2.41 10.70
CA PHE A 624 -11.72 0.99 10.38
C PHE A 624 -13.05 0.36 9.94
N THR A 625 -12.95 -0.75 9.22
CA THR A 625 -14.08 -1.57 8.77
C THR A 625 -13.78 -3.03 9.15
N GLU A 626 -14.56 -3.59 10.07
CA GLU A 626 -14.31 -4.93 10.62
C GLU A 626 -14.85 -6.01 9.67
N LYS A 627 -13.96 -6.66 8.90
CA LYS A 627 -14.31 -7.72 7.92
C LYS A 627 -13.12 -8.57 7.45
N GLY A 628 -13.44 -9.68 6.79
CA GLY A 628 -12.51 -10.49 5.99
C GLY A 628 -11.35 -11.09 6.79
N ASN A 629 -10.23 -11.31 6.10
CA ASN A 629 -8.89 -11.35 6.71
C ASN A 629 -8.06 -10.11 6.29
N THR A 630 -8.73 -9.04 5.91
CA THR A 630 -8.18 -7.90 5.20
C THR A 630 -7.48 -6.92 6.16
N PRO A 631 -6.36 -6.28 5.77
CA PRO A 631 -5.80 -5.16 6.52
C PRO A 631 -6.84 -4.05 6.77
N PRO A 632 -6.79 -3.33 7.90
CA PRO A 632 -7.83 -2.37 8.25
C PRO A 632 -7.86 -1.20 7.26
N MET A 633 -8.99 -1.06 6.56
CA MET A 633 -9.26 0.07 5.67
C MET A 633 -9.48 1.37 6.47
N PHE A 634 -9.26 2.53 5.84
CA PHE A 634 -9.07 3.81 6.53
C PHE A 634 -10.13 4.89 6.20
N LYS A 635 -11.32 4.54 5.66
CA LYS A 635 -12.28 5.49 5.04
C LYS A 635 -12.48 6.79 5.81
N PHE A 636 -12.48 7.89 5.07
CA PHE A 636 -12.64 9.23 5.62
C PHE A 636 -14.11 9.58 5.81
N LEU A 637 -14.61 9.36 7.03
CA LEU A 637 -15.97 9.70 7.44
C LEU A 637 -15.96 10.89 8.40
N GLY A 638 -16.42 12.04 7.91
CA GLY A 638 -16.83 13.17 8.74
C GLY A 638 -18.31 13.51 8.54
N PRO A 639 -18.85 14.45 9.33
CA PRO A 639 -20.24 14.86 9.22
C PRO A 639 -20.51 15.48 7.84
N PRO A 640 -21.55 15.07 7.08
CA PRO A 640 -21.86 15.63 5.75
C PRO A 640 -22.00 17.16 5.75
N GLU A 641 -22.52 17.73 6.83
CA GLU A 641 -22.62 19.17 7.04
C GLU A 641 -21.26 19.89 7.01
N SER A 642 -20.14 19.19 7.26
CA SER A 642 -18.79 19.76 7.17
C SER A 642 -18.35 19.92 5.72
N VAL A 643 -18.72 18.97 4.85
CA VAL A 643 -18.48 19.04 3.39
C VAL A 643 -19.31 20.18 2.80
N GLU A 644 -20.61 20.24 3.12
CA GLU A 644 -21.51 21.32 2.68
C GLU A 644 -21.07 22.69 3.20
N ALA A 645 -20.68 22.80 4.48
CA ALA A 645 -20.21 24.06 5.06
C ALA A 645 -18.90 24.55 4.43
N LEU A 646 -17.97 23.64 4.10
CA LEU A 646 -16.75 24.02 3.38
C LEU A 646 -17.06 24.36 1.91
N ALA A 647 -17.90 23.59 1.23
CA ALA A 647 -18.33 23.84 -0.14
C ALA A 647 -18.98 25.22 -0.26
N ALA A 648 -19.87 25.61 0.66
CA ALA A 648 -20.48 26.94 0.68
C ALA A 648 -19.45 28.07 0.87
N ARG A 649 -18.44 27.90 1.74
CA ARG A 649 -17.34 28.88 1.92
C ARG A 649 -16.45 28.97 0.67
N LEU A 650 -16.20 27.84 -0.01
CA LEU A 650 -15.38 27.80 -1.23
C LEU A 650 -16.13 28.30 -2.47
N ALA A 651 -17.45 28.11 -2.56
CA ALA A 651 -18.31 28.61 -3.63
C ALA A 651 -18.17 30.12 -3.82
N GLU A 652 -18.28 30.89 -2.73
CA GLU A 652 -18.10 32.34 -2.73
C GLU A 652 -16.69 32.75 -3.20
N ARG A 653 -15.65 32.08 -2.69
CA ARG A 653 -14.25 32.36 -3.03
C ARG A 653 -13.90 32.04 -4.49
N LEU A 654 -14.46 30.96 -5.03
CA LEU A 654 -14.14 30.46 -6.38
C LEU A 654 -15.12 30.99 -7.45
N GLY A 655 -16.20 31.67 -7.05
CA GLY A 655 -17.27 32.09 -7.96
C GLY A 655 -18.07 30.91 -8.53
N ALA A 656 -18.07 29.76 -7.84
CA ALA A 656 -18.75 28.54 -8.27
C ALA A 656 -20.17 28.47 -7.68
N PRO A 657 -21.19 28.03 -8.44
CA PRO A 657 -22.50 27.74 -7.87
C PRO A 657 -22.42 26.50 -6.97
N VAL A 658 -23.27 26.43 -5.93
CA VAL A 658 -23.51 25.19 -5.18
C VAL A 658 -24.57 24.38 -5.95
N PRO A 659 -24.26 23.18 -6.47
CA PRO A 659 -25.22 22.40 -7.25
C PRO A 659 -26.38 21.85 -6.39
N GLU A 660 -27.58 21.86 -6.96
CA GLU A 660 -28.72 21.05 -6.47
C GLU A 660 -28.74 19.71 -7.22
N GLY A 661 -28.57 18.59 -6.52
CA GLY A 661 -28.57 17.24 -7.12
C GLY A 661 -27.35 16.40 -6.76
N PRO A 662 -27.16 15.25 -7.45
CA PRO A 662 -25.98 14.41 -7.29
C PRO A 662 -24.71 15.12 -7.80
N GLU A 663 -23.55 14.61 -7.37
CA GLU A 663 -22.25 15.11 -7.85
C GLU A 663 -22.05 14.78 -9.34
N THR A 664 -21.49 15.73 -10.09
CA THR A 664 -21.21 15.60 -11.52
C THR A 664 -19.75 15.86 -11.83
N PHE A 665 -19.27 15.25 -12.91
CA PHE A 665 -17.88 15.34 -13.34
C PHE A 665 -17.79 16.25 -14.56
N PRO A 666 -17.15 17.43 -14.48
CA PRO A 666 -17.06 18.32 -15.63
C PRO A 666 -16.10 17.73 -16.66
N TRP A 667 -16.53 17.70 -17.91
CA TRP A 667 -15.83 17.04 -19.01
C TRP A 667 -15.65 17.97 -20.20
N ILE A 668 -14.61 17.74 -20.98
CA ILE A 668 -14.31 18.45 -22.24
C ILE A 668 -14.27 17.40 -23.36
N SER A 669 -15.14 17.54 -24.34
CA SER A 669 -15.18 16.66 -25.52
C SER A 669 -13.97 16.87 -26.44
N SER A 670 -13.79 15.98 -27.41
CA SER A 670 -12.82 16.16 -28.51
C SER A 670 -13.07 17.41 -29.37
N SER A 671 -14.30 17.97 -29.36
CA SER A 671 -14.63 19.25 -30.00
C SER A 671 -14.32 20.48 -29.12
N GLY A 672 -13.86 20.28 -27.87
CA GLY A 672 -13.62 21.35 -26.90
C GLY A 672 -14.88 21.85 -26.18
N GLU A 673 -16.02 21.18 -26.37
CA GLU A 673 -17.27 21.53 -25.69
C GLU A 673 -17.26 21.00 -24.25
N ARG A 674 -17.65 21.85 -23.30
CA ARG A 674 -17.72 21.49 -21.88
C ARG A 674 -19.09 20.94 -21.53
N SER A 675 -19.13 19.76 -20.91
CA SER A 675 -20.32 19.09 -20.42
C SER A 675 -20.16 18.67 -18.95
N GLN A 676 -21.20 18.01 -18.41
CA GLN A 676 -21.19 17.39 -17.09
C GLN A 676 -21.58 15.92 -17.27
N LEU A 677 -20.77 14.99 -16.76
CA LEU A 677 -21.10 13.57 -16.71
C LEU A 677 -21.80 13.28 -15.37
N PRO A 678 -23.07 12.82 -15.37
CA PRO A 678 -23.71 12.29 -14.17
C PRO A 678 -23.15 10.90 -13.85
N VAL A 679 -23.05 10.57 -12.56
CA VAL A 679 -22.64 9.26 -12.07
C VAL A 679 -23.66 8.75 -11.04
N GLU A 680 -24.75 8.20 -11.56
CA GLU A 680 -25.79 7.46 -10.83
C GLU A 680 -26.03 6.10 -11.50
#